data_AF-A0AA86RVC1-F1
#
_entry.id   AF-A0AA86RVC1-F1
#
_cell.length_a   1.000
_cell.length_b   1.000
_cell.length_c   1.000
_cell.angle_alpha   90.00
_cell.angle_beta   90.00
_cell.angle_gamma   90.00
#
_symmetry.space_group_name_H-M   'P 1'
#
loop_
_entity.id
_entity.type
_entity.pdbx_description
1 polymer ?
#
loop_
_entity_poly.entity_id
_entity_poly.type
_entity_poly.pdbx_seq_one_letter_code
_entity_poly.pdbx_strand_id
1 'polypeptide(L)'
;MTLANVNSAFFNFPSFGSDTKDITFQGDAFASNGVLQLTNTINGSALPTSAGRASYAAPLRLWDAKRGELAGFTTTFSFVVTPTGAGPFGDGLSFFIAPFHSDMPHDSSGGFLGLFSADSAFNALKNQIVAVEFDSFGNKWDPASAHIGIDINSIASTKTVPWQNGNFEKFITTYATVSYEPVKKKLTVFSYPHSQESLKNVSSSSISFVVDLRTVLPEWVSVGFSGATGHLVEMKLAYQLRKRLFIHCWFRVALQLILLFLGACSEEILRNYAFSLKLHSAIISNLAPRPPPPPPAVKLTENPQQVVIGNGMVSFNLSKPKGYITGIYTGINNVLDPKNKEKDRGYLDVVWNKKGKAGKFQRVDGKNFSVIVANENIVEVSFSRKWTASMKGSSVPINIDQRYILRRGESGFYSYAIFDRSPRLPAAEVYQIRTVFKLNKARFKYMAISDARQRNMPSQRDRDTGQPLEYPEAVLLSHPPDLQFKGEVDDKYQYSSEYKDSCVHGWIAKDEPEGFWVITPSNEFRSAGPIKQDLTSHVGPTTLSMFTSPHYGGKDVTMNFGEGETYKKVLGPTFVYLNSAPNKAQFRSLWSDAVKQLSNEVRRWPYDFVGSKDFLPLNQRGTVSGRLLVQDGVCKAQPAHNAYVGLALPGDAGSWQKECKGYQFWTQSDRDGHFFIKNIVPGGYNLYAWVPGFIGDYIYPTKISIKPDTDPFMINSPYCICNLTLQEHLAFANCTPPASNYLGRNPSNANLETMCNNPSSLNWGNINLDSLVYNPPRNGPTLWEIGIPDRSAAEFYVPDPNPELRNKLYTNLGPDKFRQYGLWARYNELYPKSDLIYTVGVSDYHKDWFYAQALSKKEICANHMADSFPASKYHNARKLHTAIGPCGCHLF
;
A
#
# COMPACT_ATOMS: atom_id res chain seq x y z
N MET A 1 -15.88 4.38 30.76
CA MET A 1 -15.55 5.63 30.02
C MET A 1 -14.98 5.21 28.68
N THR A 2 -15.68 5.50 27.59
CA THR A 2 -15.36 5.12 26.22
C THR A 2 -14.12 5.87 25.70
N LEU A 3 -13.11 5.12 25.25
CA LEU A 3 -11.95 5.64 24.53
C LEU A 3 -12.41 6.29 23.21
N ALA A 4 -12.13 7.58 23.04
CA ALA A 4 -12.49 8.32 21.84
C ALA A 4 -11.55 7.96 20.68
N ASN A 5 -12.17 7.62 19.54
CA ASN A 5 -11.56 7.33 18.25
C ASN A 5 -10.52 8.38 17.80
N VAL A 6 -9.36 7.90 17.36
CA VAL A 6 -8.32 8.69 16.67
C VAL A 6 -8.65 8.72 15.18
N ASN A 7 -9.09 9.87 14.64
CA ASN A 7 -9.41 10.02 13.22
C ASN A 7 -8.22 10.63 12.45
N SER A 8 -7.36 9.78 11.90
CA SER A 8 -6.37 10.19 10.87
C SER A 8 -6.99 10.11 9.47
N ALA A 9 -6.78 11.13 8.64
CA ALA A 9 -7.20 11.12 7.23
C ALA A 9 -6.00 10.86 6.29
N PHE A 10 -6.24 10.06 5.24
CA PHE A 10 -5.26 9.74 4.21
C PHE A 10 -5.94 9.62 2.84
N PHE A 11 -5.38 10.28 1.83
CA PHE A 11 -5.80 10.15 0.44
C PHE A 11 -4.63 10.35 -0.53
N ASN A 12 -4.76 9.78 -1.73
CA ASN A 12 -3.76 9.81 -2.79
C ASN A 12 -4.47 9.80 -4.16
N PHE A 13 -4.10 10.72 -5.06
CA PHE A 13 -4.76 10.93 -6.35
C PHE A 13 -3.76 10.79 -7.51
N PRO A 14 -3.34 9.56 -7.89
CA PRO A 14 -2.31 9.35 -8.90
C PRO A 14 -2.64 9.94 -10.29
N SER A 15 -3.92 10.23 -10.54
CA SER A 15 -4.42 10.93 -11.74
C SER A 15 -5.81 11.51 -11.47
N PHE A 16 -6.24 12.49 -12.28
CA PHE A 16 -7.55 13.12 -12.19
C PHE A 16 -8.39 12.88 -13.47
N GLY A 17 -9.64 12.46 -13.32
CA GLY A 17 -10.57 12.19 -14.43
C GLY A 17 -11.91 12.90 -14.25
N SER A 18 -12.79 12.80 -15.25
CA SER A 18 -14.13 13.42 -15.24
C SER A 18 -15.02 12.95 -14.09
N ASP A 19 -14.73 11.78 -13.50
CA ASP A 19 -15.54 11.16 -12.44
C ASP A 19 -14.91 11.31 -11.04
N THR A 20 -14.04 12.31 -10.83
CA THR A 20 -13.34 12.53 -9.54
C THR A 20 -14.30 13.06 -8.47
N LYS A 21 -15.12 12.17 -7.89
CA LYS A 21 -16.16 12.52 -6.88
C LYS A 21 -15.61 12.95 -5.52
N ASP A 22 -14.35 12.65 -5.25
CA ASP A 22 -13.68 12.98 -3.98
C ASP A 22 -13.00 14.37 -4.04
N ILE A 23 -13.20 15.12 -5.13
CA ILE A 23 -12.70 16.49 -5.31
C ILE A 23 -13.88 17.43 -5.63
N THR A 24 -13.96 18.54 -4.91
CA THR A 24 -14.87 19.64 -5.20
C THR A 24 -14.14 20.68 -6.04
N PHE A 25 -14.68 20.97 -7.22
CA PHE A 25 -14.18 22.00 -8.12
C PHE A 25 -14.99 23.29 -7.96
N GLN A 26 -14.31 24.44 -8.03
CA GLN A 26 -14.90 25.77 -8.03
C GLN A 26 -14.19 26.65 -9.07
N GLY A 27 -14.90 27.66 -9.56
CA GLY A 27 -14.41 28.52 -10.64
C GLY A 27 -14.16 27.70 -11.91
N ASP A 28 -13.03 27.96 -12.54
CA ASP A 28 -12.61 27.36 -13.80
C ASP A 28 -11.88 26.02 -13.65
N ALA A 29 -11.75 25.50 -12.44
CA ALA A 29 -11.01 24.26 -12.21
C ALA A 29 -11.76 23.04 -12.76
N PHE A 30 -11.04 22.14 -13.44
CA PHE A 30 -11.58 20.88 -13.94
C PHE A 30 -10.51 19.79 -13.99
N ALA A 31 -10.96 18.54 -14.05
CA ALA A 31 -10.09 17.38 -14.26
C ALA A 31 -10.22 16.85 -15.69
N SER A 32 -9.10 16.63 -16.37
CA SER A 32 -9.09 16.02 -17.70
C SER A 32 -7.75 15.33 -17.98
N ASN A 33 -7.76 14.28 -18.80
CA ASN A 33 -6.54 13.60 -19.27
C ASN A 33 -5.55 13.18 -18.16
N GLY A 34 -6.06 12.80 -16.98
CA GLY A 34 -5.24 12.38 -15.86
C GLY A 34 -4.65 13.53 -15.04
N VAL A 35 -4.95 14.79 -15.38
CA VAL A 35 -4.44 15.99 -14.72
C VAL A 35 -5.55 16.87 -14.17
N LEU A 36 -5.26 17.54 -13.05
CA LEU A 36 -6.08 18.60 -12.51
C LEU A 36 -5.63 19.93 -13.15
N GLN A 37 -6.56 20.66 -13.74
CA GLN A 37 -6.33 22.00 -14.29
C GLN A 37 -7.08 23.00 -13.41
N LEU A 38 -6.38 24.01 -12.92
CA LEU A 38 -6.98 25.03 -12.04
C LEU A 38 -7.42 26.28 -12.80
N THR A 39 -6.95 26.44 -14.03
CA THR A 39 -7.27 27.55 -14.93
C THR A 39 -7.79 26.99 -16.26
N ASN A 40 -8.69 27.72 -16.89
CA ASN A 40 -9.33 27.33 -18.14
C ASN A 40 -8.37 27.49 -19.33
N THR A 41 -8.53 26.63 -20.34
CA THR A 41 -7.71 26.67 -21.56
C THR A 41 -8.57 26.54 -22.82
N ILE A 42 -8.24 27.31 -23.87
CA ILE A 42 -8.83 27.17 -25.21
C ILE A 42 -7.72 26.75 -26.18
N ASN A 43 -7.93 25.65 -26.90
CA ASN A 43 -6.95 25.09 -27.85
C ASN A 43 -5.54 24.85 -27.27
N GLY A 44 -5.45 24.67 -25.94
CA GLY A 44 -4.19 24.45 -25.24
C GLY A 44 -3.49 25.72 -24.72
N SER A 45 -4.02 26.91 -25.01
CA SER A 45 -3.56 28.19 -24.44
C SER A 45 -4.40 28.57 -23.22
N ALA A 46 -3.78 29.17 -22.21
CA ALA A 46 -4.48 29.58 -21.00
C ALA A 46 -5.32 30.83 -21.25
N LEU A 47 -6.54 30.84 -20.72
CA LEU A 47 -7.39 32.02 -20.82
C LEU A 47 -6.91 33.12 -19.88
N PRO A 48 -6.94 34.40 -20.31
CA PRO A 48 -6.76 35.52 -19.39
C PRO A 48 -7.87 35.52 -18.32
N THR A 49 -7.56 36.05 -17.14
CA THR A 49 -8.53 36.26 -16.04
C THR A 49 -9.25 34.99 -15.55
N SER A 50 -8.63 33.82 -15.70
CA SER A 50 -9.17 32.56 -15.22
C SER A 50 -8.79 32.33 -13.76
N ALA A 51 -9.69 31.77 -12.96
CA ALA A 51 -9.42 31.39 -11.58
C ALA A 51 -10.21 30.14 -11.19
N GLY A 52 -9.56 29.20 -10.50
CA GLY A 52 -10.23 27.99 -10.06
C GLY A 52 -9.60 27.37 -8.83
N ARG A 53 -10.43 26.62 -8.09
CA ARG A 53 -10.02 25.83 -6.93
C ARG A 53 -10.47 24.39 -7.07
N ALA A 54 -9.63 23.48 -6.59
CA ALA A 54 -9.97 22.07 -6.44
C ALA A 54 -9.57 21.60 -5.05
N SER A 55 -10.54 21.11 -4.27
CA SER A 55 -10.36 20.74 -2.86
C SER A 55 -10.85 19.34 -2.58
N TYR A 56 -10.26 18.68 -1.59
CA TYR A 56 -10.76 17.39 -1.12
C TYR A 56 -12.19 17.53 -0.58
N ALA A 57 -13.09 16.67 -1.05
CA ALA A 57 -14.53 16.85 -0.85
C ALA A 57 -14.99 16.61 0.60
N ALA A 58 -14.24 15.81 1.38
CA ALA A 58 -14.61 15.49 2.76
C ALA A 58 -13.93 16.44 3.77
N PRO A 59 -14.60 16.78 4.88
CA PRO A 59 -14.04 17.66 5.90
C PRO A 59 -12.85 17.02 6.60
N LEU A 60 -11.80 17.81 6.85
CA LEU A 60 -10.64 17.38 7.60
C LEU A 60 -10.60 18.11 8.94
N ARG A 61 -10.46 17.35 10.04
CA ARG A 61 -10.34 17.94 11.37
C ARG A 61 -8.89 18.34 11.63
N LEU A 62 -8.61 19.64 11.61
CA LEU A 62 -7.28 20.20 11.82
C LEU A 62 -6.92 20.27 13.31
N TRP A 63 -7.88 20.57 14.17
CA TRP A 63 -7.68 20.60 15.62
C TRP A 63 -8.96 20.28 16.38
N ASP A 64 -8.83 19.95 17.67
CA ASP A 64 -9.94 19.65 18.58
C ASP A 64 -10.14 20.81 19.56
N ALA A 65 -11.28 21.50 19.51
CA ALA A 65 -11.53 22.66 20.36
C ALA A 65 -11.70 22.32 21.84
N LYS A 66 -12.07 21.08 22.17
CA LYS A 66 -12.22 20.65 23.57
C LYS A 66 -10.88 20.33 24.21
N ARG A 67 -9.94 19.77 23.44
CA ARG A 67 -8.63 19.34 23.92
C ARG A 67 -7.52 20.33 23.58
N GLY A 68 -7.78 21.27 22.68
CA GLY A 68 -6.79 22.18 22.11
C GLY A 68 -5.75 21.48 21.23
N GLU A 69 -5.93 20.20 20.90
CA GLU A 69 -4.92 19.43 20.19
C GLU A 69 -4.91 19.73 18.70
N LEU A 70 -3.72 19.91 18.14
CA LEU A 70 -3.50 20.30 16.76
C LEU A 70 -2.92 19.14 15.95
N ALA A 71 -3.47 18.88 14.76
CA ALA A 71 -3.04 17.80 13.90
C ALA A 71 -1.78 18.18 13.12
N GLY A 72 -0.87 17.22 12.96
CA GLY A 72 0.27 17.33 12.06
C GLY A 72 -0.05 16.80 10.69
N PHE A 73 0.51 17.42 9.65
CA PHE A 73 0.30 16.92 8.30
C PHE A 73 1.54 16.97 7.40
N THR A 74 1.51 16.17 6.34
CA THR A 74 2.49 16.23 5.23
C THR A 74 1.74 15.94 3.95
N THR A 75 1.81 16.81 2.94
CA THR A 75 1.30 16.62 1.57
C THR A 75 2.44 16.69 0.57
N THR A 76 2.43 15.84 -0.44
CA THR A 76 3.36 15.92 -1.58
C THR A 76 2.58 15.95 -2.89
N PHE A 77 3.01 16.81 -3.81
CA PHE A 77 2.38 16.98 -5.11
C PHE A 77 3.40 17.36 -6.18
N SER A 78 3.03 17.12 -7.44
CA SER A 78 3.78 17.63 -8.59
C SER A 78 2.90 18.47 -9.49
N PHE A 79 3.49 19.52 -10.06
CA PHE A 79 2.80 20.43 -10.96
C PHE A 79 3.72 20.89 -12.09
N VAL A 80 3.09 21.27 -13.20
CA VAL A 80 3.75 21.86 -14.36
C VAL A 80 3.11 23.21 -14.60
N VAL A 81 3.94 24.24 -14.68
CA VAL A 81 3.56 25.58 -15.14
C VAL A 81 4.09 25.74 -16.56
N THR A 82 3.21 25.97 -17.52
CA THR A 82 3.58 26.10 -18.93
C THR A 82 3.27 27.52 -19.43
N PRO A 83 4.25 28.27 -19.95
CA PRO A 83 4.00 29.55 -20.62
C PRO A 83 3.34 29.34 -21.99
N THR A 84 2.43 30.22 -22.41
CA THR A 84 1.72 30.11 -23.71
C THR A 84 2.11 31.17 -24.75
N GLY A 85 3.22 31.88 -24.55
CA GLY A 85 3.75 32.84 -25.54
C GLY A 85 5.01 33.57 -25.08
N ALA A 86 5.43 34.59 -25.84
CA ALA A 86 6.48 35.51 -25.43
C ALA A 86 5.86 36.69 -24.65
N GLY A 87 6.18 36.83 -23.37
CA GLY A 87 5.63 37.86 -22.48
C GLY A 87 5.88 37.54 -21.00
N PRO A 88 5.45 38.40 -20.05
CA PRO A 88 5.44 38.06 -18.63
C PRO A 88 4.54 36.83 -18.36
N PHE A 89 4.93 36.01 -17.38
CA PHE A 89 4.24 34.78 -16.95
C PHE A 89 3.73 34.92 -15.51
N GLY A 90 2.62 34.27 -15.17
CA GLY A 90 1.84 34.57 -13.96
C GLY A 90 0.37 34.09 -14.01
N ASP A 91 -0.34 34.14 -12.89
CA ASP A 91 0.11 34.73 -11.62
C ASP A 91 0.65 33.67 -10.65
N GLY A 92 -0.03 32.52 -10.48
CA GLY A 92 0.57 31.46 -9.66
C GLY A 92 -0.33 30.26 -9.37
N LEU A 93 0.21 29.36 -8.57
CA LEU A 93 -0.45 28.19 -7.98
C LEU A 93 -0.35 28.28 -6.47
N SER A 94 -1.39 27.89 -5.73
CA SER A 94 -1.30 27.69 -4.29
C SER A 94 -1.74 26.29 -3.84
N PHE A 95 -1.13 25.79 -2.78
CA PHE A 95 -1.76 24.81 -1.88
C PHE A 95 -2.38 25.57 -0.71
N PHE A 96 -3.67 25.36 -0.43
CA PHE A 96 -4.37 26.11 0.61
C PHE A 96 -5.07 25.22 1.62
N ILE A 97 -5.26 25.78 2.82
CA ILE A 97 -6.11 25.27 3.90
C ILE A 97 -7.07 26.40 4.28
N ALA A 98 -8.36 26.14 4.23
CA ALA A 98 -9.43 27.10 4.52
C ALA A 98 -10.58 26.41 5.29
N PRO A 99 -11.54 27.15 5.90
CA PRO A 99 -12.75 26.57 6.46
C PRO A 99 -13.40 25.54 5.54
N PHE A 100 -13.92 24.46 6.12
CA PHE A 100 -14.71 23.50 5.36
C PHE A 100 -15.93 24.21 4.75
N HIS A 101 -16.14 24.06 3.44
CA HIS A 101 -17.09 24.85 2.63
C HIS A 101 -16.70 26.33 2.41
N SER A 102 -15.41 26.69 2.48
CA SER A 102 -14.96 27.97 1.93
C SER A 102 -15.35 28.06 0.45
N ASP A 103 -15.87 29.22 0.04
CA ASP A 103 -16.15 29.57 -1.36
C ASP A 103 -15.06 30.46 -1.93
N MET A 104 -14.84 30.33 -3.25
CA MET A 104 -13.85 31.15 -3.96
C MET A 104 -14.38 32.59 -3.99
N PRO A 105 -13.59 33.60 -3.58
CA PRO A 105 -14.03 34.98 -3.66
C PRO A 105 -14.37 35.37 -5.11
N HIS A 106 -15.32 36.29 -5.27
CA HIS A 106 -15.55 36.93 -6.57
C HIS A 106 -14.31 37.72 -7.00
N ASP A 107 -14.09 37.78 -8.31
CA ASP A 107 -12.97 38.53 -8.93
C ASP A 107 -11.59 38.16 -8.38
N SER A 108 -11.37 36.86 -8.17
CA SER A 108 -10.16 36.28 -7.56
C SER A 108 -9.09 35.87 -8.59
N SER A 109 -9.14 36.41 -9.81
CA SER A 109 -8.16 36.12 -10.86
C SER A 109 -6.86 36.90 -10.68
N GLY A 110 -5.85 36.61 -11.51
CA GLY A 110 -4.50 37.18 -11.40
C GLY A 110 -3.86 36.92 -10.04
N GLY A 111 -3.15 37.93 -9.51
CA GLY A 111 -2.41 37.87 -8.25
C GLY A 111 -3.23 37.57 -7.00
N PHE A 112 -4.56 37.43 -7.11
CA PHE A 112 -5.39 36.96 -5.99
C PHE A 112 -5.47 35.42 -5.90
N LEU A 113 -4.89 34.71 -6.86
CA LEU A 113 -4.64 33.26 -6.86
C LEU A 113 -5.86 32.37 -6.64
N GLY A 114 -7.08 32.85 -6.88
CA GLY A 114 -8.32 32.13 -6.53
C GLY A 114 -8.58 32.05 -5.03
N LEU A 115 -7.84 32.80 -4.19
CA LEU A 115 -7.93 32.76 -2.73
C LEU A 115 -8.48 34.05 -2.10
N PHE A 116 -8.24 35.20 -2.73
CA PHE A 116 -8.58 36.52 -2.19
C PHE A 116 -9.42 37.34 -3.18
N SER A 117 -10.00 38.44 -2.72
CA SER A 117 -10.50 39.51 -3.59
C SER A 117 -9.80 40.81 -3.22
N ALA A 118 -9.99 41.87 -4.01
CA ALA A 118 -9.46 43.20 -3.68
C ALA A 118 -9.81 43.66 -2.24
N ASP A 119 -11.00 43.28 -1.76
CA ASP A 119 -11.51 43.64 -0.43
C ASP A 119 -10.94 42.80 0.72
N SER A 120 -10.40 41.61 0.42
CA SER A 120 -9.91 40.66 1.43
C SER A 120 -8.39 40.48 1.41
N ALA A 121 -7.73 40.72 0.28
CA ALA A 121 -6.29 40.46 0.06
C ALA A 121 -5.35 40.95 1.17
N PHE A 122 -5.62 42.12 1.76
CA PHE A 122 -4.81 42.71 2.84
C PHE A 122 -5.56 42.85 4.17
N ASN A 123 -6.75 42.25 4.29
CA ASN A 123 -7.57 42.34 5.48
C ASN A 123 -7.60 41.01 6.23
N ALA A 124 -6.68 40.86 7.19
CA ALA A 124 -6.54 39.63 7.96
C ALA A 124 -7.81 39.21 8.74
N LEU A 125 -8.70 40.15 9.07
CA LEU A 125 -9.95 39.86 9.78
C LEU A 125 -11.02 39.25 8.89
N LYS A 126 -10.91 39.42 7.56
CA LYS A 126 -11.84 38.86 6.57
C LYS A 126 -11.42 37.47 6.10
N ASN A 127 -10.24 37.00 6.47
CA ASN A 127 -9.67 35.76 5.98
C ASN A 127 -9.50 34.74 7.10
N GLN A 128 -9.65 33.47 6.72
CA GLN A 128 -9.26 32.31 7.51
C GLN A 128 -8.56 31.36 6.55
N ILE A 129 -7.35 31.72 6.13
CA ILE A 129 -6.64 30.95 5.12
C ILE A 129 -5.16 30.87 5.43
N VAL A 130 -4.61 29.68 5.22
CA VAL A 130 -3.18 29.43 5.17
C VAL A 130 -2.87 28.86 3.81
N ALA A 131 -1.99 29.51 3.06
CA ALA A 131 -1.59 29.04 1.75
C ALA A 131 -0.08 28.98 1.59
N VAL A 132 0.34 28.14 0.65
CA VAL A 132 1.70 28.08 0.13
C VAL A 132 1.60 28.39 -1.35
N GLU A 133 2.00 29.60 -1.72
CA GLU A 133 2.00 30.07 -3.10
C GLU A 133 3.31 29.74 -3.82
N PHE A 134 3.18 29.45 -5.11
CA PHE A 134 4.23 29.35 -6.10
C PHE A 134 3.91 30.43 -7.12
N ASP A 135 4.44 31.62 -6.84
CA ASP A 135 4.11 32.83 -7.57
C ASP A 135 5.21 33.10 -8.61
N SER A 136 4.79 33.21 -9.87
CA SER A 136 5.68 33.49 -11.00
C SER A 136 5.67 34.96 -11.42
N PHE A 137 4.80 35.79 -10.84
CA PHE A 137 4.61 37.19 -11.20
C PHE A 137 4.61 38.13 -9.99
N GLY A 138 5.68 38.90 -9.82
CA GLY A 138 5.75 39.86 -8.73
C GLY A 138 4.77 41.04 -8.91
N ASN A 139 3.65 41.02 -8.17
CA ASN A 139 2.79 42.18 -7.99
C ASN A 139 3.45 43.21 -7.06
N LYS A 140 2.78 44.34 -6.80
CA LYS A 140 3.32 45.42 -5.94
C LYS A 140 3.60 44.99 -4.50
N TRP A 141 2.97 43.91 -4.03
CA TRP A 141 3.12 43.36 -2.69
C TRP A 141 4.19 42.26 -2.62
N ASP A 142 4.73 41.82 -3.76
CA ASP A 142 5.64 40.70 -3.87
C ASP A 142 7.11 41.11 -3.91
N PRO A 143 8.04 40.17 -3.61
CA PRO A 143 9.43 40.35 -3.97
C PRO A 143 9.59 40.50 -5.50
N ALA A 144 10.70 41.13 -5.91
CA ALA A 144 10.98 41.46 -7.31
C ALA A 144 11.20 40.25 -8.26
N SER A 145 11.11 39.01 -7.75
CA SER A 145 11.35 37.78 -8.50
C SER A 145 10.32 36.71 -8.11
N ALA A 146 10.08 35.75 -9.01
CA ALA A 146 9.29 34.56 -8.73
C ALA A 146 9.71 33.91 -7.39
N HIS A 147 8.72 33.52 -6.60
CA HIS A 147 8.95 33.12 -5.21
C HIS A 147 8.01 32.03 -4.74
N ILE A 148 8.43 31.33 -3.68
CA ILE A 148 7.56 30.47 -2.89
C ILE A 148 7.21 31.23 -1.62
N GLY A 149 5.92 31.38 -1.37
CA GLY A 149 5.37 32.16 -0.27
C GLY A 149 4.67 31.32 0.78
N ILE A 150 4.52 31.86 1.99
CA ILE A 150 3.66 31.34 3.05
C ILE A 150 2.70 32.45 3.46
N ASP A 151 1.44 32.26 3.13
CA ASP A 151 0.39 33.26 3.25
C ASP A 151 -0.46 32.94 4.47
N ILE A 152 -0.59 33.90 5.37
CA ILE A 152 -1.40 33.77 6.59
C ILE A 152 -2.41 34.91 6.59
N ASN A 153 -3.66 34.61 6.25
CA ASN A 153 -4.77 35.57 6.18
C ASN A 153 -4.55 36.81 5.29
N SER A 154 -3.55 36.81 4.41
CA SER A 154 -3.30 37.88 3.44
C SER A 154 -2.56 37.32 2.23
N ILE A 155 -2.76 37.92 1.06
CA ILE A 155 -1.98 37.63 -0.14
C ILE A 155 -0.52 38.10 0.00
N ALA A 156 -0.25 39.08 0.87
CA ALA A 156 1.11 39.44 1.19
C ALA A 156 1.73 38.32 2.04
N SER A 157 2.55 37.51 1.39
CA SER A 157 3.33 36.43 1.99
C SER A 157 4.01 36.87 3.30
N THR A 158 3.82 36.11 4.36
CA THR A 158 4.50 36.35 5.65
C THR A 158 6.00 36.03 5.56
N LYS A 159 6.36 35.11 4.67
CA LYS A 159 7.75 34.75 4.39
C LYS A 159 7.86 34.21 2.99
N THR A 160 8.90 34.65 2.27
CA THR A 160 9.19 34.21 0.90
C THR A 160 10.60 33.64 0.77
N VAL A 161 10.80 32.80 -0.25
CA VAL A 161 12.12 32.37 -0.73
C VAL A 161 12.11 32.43 -2.26
N PRO A 162 13.22 32.80 -2.92
CA PRO A 162 13.28 32.78 -4.38
C PRO A 162 12.91 31.41 -4.93
N TRP A 163 11.95 31.38 -5.84
CA TRP A 163 11.63 30.20 -6.61
C TRP A 163 12.56 30.18 -7.82
N GLN A 164 13.74 29.59 -7.65
CA GLN A 164 14.82 29.64 -8.66
C GLN A 164 14.41 29.05 -10.01
N ASN A 165 13.29 28.32 -10.07
CA ASN A 165 12.74 27.69 -11.26
C ASN A 165 11.43 28.32 -11.76
N GLY A 166 11.03 29.50 -11.25
CA GLY A 166 9.76 30.15 -11.61
C GLY A 166 9.75 30.88 -12.96
N ASN A 167 10.91 31.06 -13.60
CA ASN A 167 11.08 31.93 -14.79
C ASN A 167 11.29 31.17 -16.13
N PHE A 168 10.93 29.89 -16.25
CA PHE A 168 11.32 29.10 -17.44
C PHE A 168 10.36 29.19 -18.63
N GLU A 169 10.95 29.34 -19.82
CA GLU A 169 10.35 29.18 -21.16
C GLU A 169 10.05 27.70 -21.55
N LYS A 170 10.19 26.73 -20.62
CA LYS A 170 10.13 25.28 -20.89
C LYS A 170 9.31 24.50 -19.88
N PHE A 171 8.77 23.36 -20.32
CA PHE A 171 8.02 22.39 -19.50
C PHE A 171 8.90 21.74 -18.42
N ILE A 172 8.84 22.24 -17.18
CA ILE A 172 9.49 21.61 -16.03
C ILE A 172 8.45 21.08 -15.05
N THR A 173 8.56 19.81 -14.68
CA THR A 173 7.75 19.24 -13.61
C THR A 173 8.39 19.58 -12.26
N THR A 174 7.66 20.29 -11.41
CA THR A 174 8.11 20.64 -10.05
C THR A 174 7.43 19.74 -9.03
N TYR A 175 8.20 19.20 -8.09
CA TYR A 175 7.71 18.45 -6.94
C TYR A 175 7.79 19.32 -5.69
N ALA A 176 6.69 19.37 -4.93
CA ALA A 176 6.61 20.12 -3.68
C ALA A 176 6.09 19.24 -2.55
N THR A 177 6.65 19.42 -1.35
CA THR A 177 6.19 18.82 -0.10
C THR A 177 5.90 19.93 0.92
N VAL A 178 4.67 19.97 1.42
CA VAL A 178 4.25 20.89 2.49
C VAL A 178 3.97 20.06 3.74
N SER A 179 4.59 20.39 4.86
CA SER A 179 4.43 19.67 6.11
C SER A 179 4.25 20.60 7.31
N TYR A 180 3.42 20.19 8.25
CA TYR A 180 3.16 20.89 9.49
C TYR A 180 3.50 20.02 10.70
N GLU A 181 4.34 20.56 11.58
CA GLU A 181 4.72 19.94 12.85
C GLU A 181 3.93 20.63 13.98
N PRO A 182 2.93 19.98 14.61
CA PRO A 182 2.00 20.64 15.53
C PRO A 182 2.60 21.02 16.89
N VAL A 183 3.64 20.33 17.36
CA VAL A 183 4.35 20.66 18.62
C VAL A 183 5.20 21.91 18.43
N LYS A 184 6.00 21.95 17.37
CA LYS A 184 6.82 23.13 17.03
C LYS A 184 6.03 24.23 16.31
N LYS A 185 4.76 23.95 15.99
CA LYS A 185 3.86 24.79 15.20
C LYS A 185 4.52 25.26 13.92
N LYS A 186 5.23 24.37 13.23
CA LYS A 186 6.14 24.72 12.14
C LYS A 186 5.62 24.21 10.81
N LEU A 187 5.24 25.12 9.92
CA LEU A 187 4.94 24.85 8.51
C LEU A 187 6.25 24.88 7.71
N THR A 188 6.51 23.85 6.93
CA THR A 188 7.72 23.70 6.11
C THR A 188 7.34 23.29 4.71
N VAL A 189 7.92 23.98 3.73
CA VAL A 189 7.75 23.74 2.30
C VAL A 189 9.11 23.38 1.72
N PHE A 190 9.16 22.29 0.97
CA PHE A 190 10.34 21.88 0.21
C PHE A 190 9.93 21.65 -1.24
N SER A 191 10.63 22.28 -2.18
CA SER A 191 10.35 22.21 -3.62
C SER A 191 11.60 21.87 -4.41
N TYR A 192 11.49 20.97 -5.37
CA TYR A 192 12.56 20.65 -6.31
C TYR A 192 12.01 20.29 -7.68
N PRO A 193 12.68 20.68 -8.77
CA PRO A 193 12.28 20.35 -10.13
C PRO A 193 12.80 19.00 -10.59
N HIS A 194 12.17 18.45 -11.62
CA HIS A 194 12.55 17.20 -12.29
C HIS A 194 12.69 17.46 -13.79
N SER A 195 13.92 17.37 -14.31
CA SER A 195 14.22 17.44 -15.76
C SER A 195 14.85 16.14 -16.25
N GLN A 196 14.48 15.70 -17.45
CA GLN A 196 15.13 14.56 -18.14
C GLN A 196 16.47 14.94 -18.78
N GLU A 197 16.73 16.24 -18.96
CA GLU A 197 18.00 16.76 -19.47
C GLU A 197 18.86 17.29 -18.32
N SER A 198 20.16 17.03 -18.41
CA SER A 198 21.21 17.50 -17.51
C SER A 198 21.42 19.02 -17.63
N LEU A 199 20.43 19.78 -17.17
CA LEU A 199 20.56 21.21 -16.95
C LEU A 199 21.46 21.43 -15.73
N LYS A 200 22.71 21.81 -15.99
CA LYS A 200 23.63 22.32 -14.96
C LYS A 200 23.02 23.61 -14.41
N ASN A 201 22.78 23.67 -13.09
CA ASN A 201 22.20 24.78 -12.31
C ASN A 201 20.69 24.71 -12.04
N VAL A 202 20.23 23.59 -11.48
CA VAL A 202 18.85 23.46 -11.04
C VAL A 202 18.84 23.24 -9.52
N SER A 203 18.39 24.24 -8.77
CA SER A 203 18.41 24.25 -7.29
C SER A 203 17.04 23.92 -6.70
N SER A 204 17.03 23.28 -5.53
CA SER A 204 15.84 23.14 -4.69
C SER A 204 15.61 24.39 -3.85
N SER A 205 14.36 24.59 -3.42
CA SER A 205 13.94 25.71 -2.55
C SER A 205 13.29 25.16 -1.29
N SER A 206 13.61 25.75 -0.14
CA SER A 206 13.07 25.35 1.15
C SER A 206 12.73 26.59 1.98
N ILE A 207 11.53 26.59 2.56
CA ILE A 207 11.06 27.66 3.43
C ILE A 207 10.30 27.06 4.60
N SER A 208 10.42 27.70 5.76
CA SER A 208 9.60 27.34 6.92
C SER A 208 9.21 28.55 7.74
N PHE A 209 8.04 28.45 8.37
CA PHE A 209 7.44 29.48 9.19
C PHE A 209 6.77 28.85 10.42
N VAL A 210 6.90 29.51 11.57
CA VAL A 210 6.27 29.05 12.82
C VAL A 210 4.92 29.75 12.95
N VAL A 211 3.83 28.98 12.85
CA VAL A 211 2.45 29.45 12.93
C VAL A 211 1.60 28.45 13.69
N ASP A 212 0.84 28.94 14.67
CA ASP A 212 -0.20 28.16 15.34
C ASP A 212 -1.45 28.12 14.46
N LEU A 213 -1.74 27.01 13.79
CA LEU A 213 -2.88 26.99 12.86
C LEU A 213 -4.24 27.19 13.56
N ARG A 214 -4.32 26.95 14.88
CA ARG A 214 -5.54 27.17 15.68
C ARG A 214 -5.92 28.66 15.78
N THR A 215 -4.95 29.55 15.64
CA THR A 215 -5.20 31.00 15.71
C THR A 215 -5.64 31.58 14.36
N VAL A 216 -5.68 30.75 13.32
CA VAL A 216 -5.95 31.17 11.93
C VAL A 216 -7.15 30.43 11.35
N LEU A 217 -7.25 29.12 11.59
CA LEU A 217 -8.21 28.22 10.93
C LEU A 217 -9.17 27.57 11.95
N PRO A 218 -10.42 27.27 11.54
CA PRO A 218 -11.38 26.54 12.38
C PRO A 218 -11.00 25.06 12.56
N GLU A 219 -11.72 24.35 13.44
CA GLU A 219 -11.48 22.91 13.68
C GLU A 219 -11.61 22.06 12.42
N TRP A 220 -12.53 22.41 11.52
CA TRP A 220 -12.84 21.66 10.32
C TRP A 220 -12.48 22.46 9.08
N VAL A 221 -11.59 21.91 8.27
CA VAL A 221 -11.01 22.59 7.11
C VAL A 221 -11.20 21.79 5.84
N SER A 222 -11.17 22.51 4.72
CA SER A 222 -10.90 21.98 3.39
C SER A 222 -9.44 22.23 3.05
N VAL A 223 -8.82 21.26 2.37
CA VAL A 223 -7.49 21.41 1.78
C VAL A 223 -7.58 21.23 0.28
N GLY A 224 -6.82 22.01 -0.47
CA GLY A 224 -6.93 22.00 -1.92
C GLY A 224 -5.82 22.79 -2.60
N PHE A 225 -6.03 22.98 -3.90
CA PHE A 225 -5.17 23.80 -4.74
C PHE A 225 -6.00 24.88 -5.40
N SER A 226 -5.40 26.05 -5.59
CA SER A 226 -5.97 27.13 -6.39
C SER A 226 -4.95 27.62 -7.42
N GLY A 227 -5.43 28.21 -8.50
CA GLY A 227 -4.58 28.86 -9.49
C GLY A 227 -5.35 29.91 -10.24
N ALA A 228 -4.63 30.92 -10.74
CA ALA A 228 -5.22 32.01 -11.48
C ALA A 228 -4.26 32.56 -12.57
N THR A 229 -4.87 33.16 -13.60
CA THR A 229 -4.19 33.90 -14.66
C THR A 229 -4.63 35.36 -14.65
N GLY A 230 -3.69 36.26 -14.98
CA GLY A 230 -3.94 37.70 -15.11
C GLY A 230 -4.46 38.10 -16.49
N HIS A 231 -4.56 39.42 -16.73
CA HIS A 231 -5.09 39.99 -17.97
C HIS A 231 -4.11 39.91 -19.16
N LEU A 232 -2.80 39.93 -18.90
CA LEU A 232 -1.74 39.97 -19.93
C LEU A 232 -0.83 38.74 -19.87
N VAL A 233 -1.25 37.72 -19.12
CA VAL A 233 -0.35 36.73 -18.55
C VAL A 233 -1.03 35.37 -18.61
N GLU A 234 -0.40 34.43 -19.31
CA GLU A 234 -1.03 33.14 -19.61
C GLU A 234 -0.15 31.98 -19.13
N MET A 235 -0.71 31.12 -18.27
CA MET A 235 -0.08 29.89 -17.79
C MET A 235 -1.02 28.69 -17.87
N LYS A 236 -0.57 27.60 -18.49
CA LYS A 236 -1.23 26.30 -18.44
C LYS A 236 -0.69 25.50 -17.25
N LEU A 237 -1.58 25.20 -16.31
CA LEU A 237 -1.27 24.39 -15.15
C LEU A 237 -1.72 22.94 -15.38
N ALA A 238 -0.77 22.02 -15.47
CA ALA A 238 -1.04 20.58 -15.53
C ALA A 238 -0.53 19.91 -14.26
N TYR A 239 -1.42 19.30 -13.50
CA TYR A 239 -1.14 18.76 -12.17
C TYR A 239 -1.14 17.22 -12.16
N GLN A 240 -0.18 16.60 -11.47
CA GLN A 240 -0.21 15.17 -11.11
C GLN A 240 0.02 15.01 -9.59
N LEU A 241 -0.93 14.43 -8.85
CA LEU A 241 -0.69 14.10 -7.42
C LEU A 241 0.14 12.82 -7.39
N ARG A 242 1.37 12.87 -6.87
CA ARG A 242 2.10 11.68 -6.46
C ARG A 242 2.42 11.79 -4.96
N LYS A 243 1.72 10.96 -4.19
CA LYS A 243 1.97 10.54 -2.79
C LYS A 243 1.55 11.50 -1.67
N ARG A 244 0.77 10.92 -0.74
CA ARG A 244 0.68 11.14 0.73
C ARG A 244 0.29 12.55 1.22
N LEU A 245 -1.00 12.77 1.51
CA LEU A 245 -1.42 13.62 2.65
C LEU A 245 -1.60 12.74 3.89
N PHE A 246 -0.79 12.94 4.94
CA PHE A 246 -1.02 12.37 6.27
C PHE A 246 -1.60 13.43 7.18
N ILE A 247 -2.68 13.15 7.92
CA ILE A 247 -3.08 13.94 9.11
C ILE A 247 -2.94 13.04 10.34
N HIS A 248 -1.93 13.29 11.18
CA HIS A 248 -1.69 12.54 12.43
C HIS A 248 -2.10 13.38 13.64
N CYS A 249 -3.06 12.88 14.44
CA CYS A 249 -3.43 13.41 15.75
C CYS A 249 -2.71 12.58 16.83
N TRP A 250 -1.85 13.21 17.63
CA TRP A 250 -1.22 12.59 18.79
C TRP A 250 -1.94 13.00 20.08
N PHE A 251 -2.73 12.10 20.66
CA PHE A 251 -3.27 12.28 22.01
C PHE A 251 -2.27 11.70 23.02
N ARG A 252 -1.63 12.53 23.85
CA ARG A 252 -0.94 12.07 25.07
C ARG A 252 -1.60 12.67 26.31
N VAL A 253 -1.90 11.76 27.23
CA VAL A 253 -2.54 11.96 28.53
C VAL A 253 -1.60 12.69 29.49
N ALA A 254 -2.12 13.75 30.12
CA ALA A 254 -1.74 14.15 31.47
C ALA A 254 -3.03 14.47 32.24
N LEU A 255 -3.40 13.58 33.16
CA LEU A 255 -4.50 13.76 34.10
C LEU A 255 -3.95 14.46 35.35
N GLN A 256 -4.48 15.63 35.70
CA GLN A 256 -4.99 15.97 37.04
C GLN A 256 -5.25 17.48 37.17
N LEU A 257 -6.31 17.79 37.92
CA LEU A 257 -6.80 19.11 38.36
C LEU A 257 -7.71 19.85 37.37
N ILE A 258 -9.01 19.61 37.51
CA ILE A 258 -10.04 20.59 37.95
C ILE A 258 -11.40 19.94 37.65
N LEU A 259 -11.83 19.07 38.56
CA LEU A 259 -13.24 18.89 38.87
C LEU A 259 -13.45 19.72 40.12
N LEU A 260 -13.89 20.95 39.94
CA LEU A 260 -14.62 21.82 40.88
C LEU A 260 -14.76 23.18 40.19
N PHE A 261 -15.96 23.76 40.24
CA PHE A 261 -16.47 24.96 39.58
C PHE A 261 -16.91 24.75 38.12
N LEU A 262 -18.15 24.94 37.66
CA LEU A 262 -19.47 25.40 38.13
C LEU A 262 -20.43 24.84 37.03
N GLY A 263 -21.63 24.33 37.25
CA GLY A 263 -22.62 24.72 38.24
C GLY A 263 -23.34 26.00 37.84
N ALA A 264 -24.21 25.96 36.82
CA ALA A 264 -25.53 26.64 36.72
C ALA A 264 -25.85 27.35 35.38
N CYS A 265 -27.16 27.27 35.06
CA CYS A 265 -27.99 28.09 34.16
C CYS A 265 -27.95 27.79 32.64
N SER A 266 -29.07 27.63 31.92
CA SER A 266 -30.50 27.72 32.27
C SER A 266 -31.34 27.00 31.20
N GLU A 267 -32.43 26.34 31.61
CA GLU A 267 -33.33 25.50 30.82
C GLU A 267 -34.27 26.22 29.80
N GLU A 268 -34.12 27.52 29.57
CA GLU A 268 -35.13 28.29 28.84
C GLU A 268 -34.96 28.37 27.31
N ILE A 269 -33.81 27.92 26.77
CA ILE A 269 -33.55 27.95 25.32
C ILE A 269 -34.03 26.66 24.60
N LEU A 270 -34.22 25.56 25.35
CA LEU A 270 -34.55 24.25 24.77
C LEU A 270 -36.03 24.03 24.45
N ARG A 271 -36.95 24.85 24.99
CA ARG A 271 -38.41 24.68 24.73
C ARG A 271 -38.86 25.28 23.39
N ASN A 272 -38.21 26.32 22.89
CA ASN A 272 -38.62 26.98 21.64
C ASN A 272 -38.10 26.29 20.37
N TYR A 273 -37.03 25.48 20.46
CA TYR A 273 -36.56 24.65 19.34
C TYR A 273 -37.39 23.37 19.13
N ALA A 274 -38.05 22.86 20.19
CA ALA A 274 -38.79 21.60 20.15
C ALA A 274 -40.16 21.70 19.44
N PHE A 275 -40.68 22.90 19.18
CA PHE A 275 -41.96 23.08 18.50
C PHE A 275 -41.83 23.26 16.98
N SER A 276 -40.72 23.84 16.49
CA SER A 276 -40.45 24.02 15.05
C SER A 276 -40.08 22.69 14.34
N LEU A 277 -39.44 21.77 15.08
CA LEU A 277 -38.99 20.47 14.55
C LEU A 277 -40.10 19.41 14.41
N LYS A 278 -41.23 19.55 15.12
CA LYS A 278 -42.35 18.59 15.01
C LYS A 278 -43.28 18.87 13.83
N LEU A 279 -43.30 20.08 13.28
CA LEU A 279 -44.11 20.40 12.09
C LEU A 279 -43.38 20.07 10.78
N HIS A 280 -42.04 20.13 10.76
CA HIS A 280 -41.23 19.75 9.59
C HIS A 280 -41.08 18.24 9.38
N SER A 281 -41.18 17.41 10.44
CA SER A 281 -41.05 15.95 10.29
C SER A 281 -42.31 15.27 9.73
N ALA A 282 -43.48 15.92 9.81
CA ALA A 282 -44.74 15.36 9.34
C ALA A 282 -45.00 15.60 7.83
N ILE A 283 -44.29 16.54 7.20
CA ILE A 283 -44.45 16.87 5.77
C ILE A 283 -43.40 16.13 4.91
N ILE A 284 -42.22 15.83 5.46
CA ILE A 284 -41.13 15.14 4.72
C ILE A 284 -41.35 13.60 4.64
N SER A 285 -42.17 13.00 5.50
CA SER A 285 -42.41 11.54 5.49
C SER A 285 -43.22 11.02 4.31
N ASN A 286 -43.94 11.89 3.57
CA ASN A 286 -44.78 11.49 2.44
C ASN A 286 -44.10 11.63 1.06
N LEU A 287 -42.83 12.04 1.00
CA LEU A 287 -42.05 12.19 -0.24
C LEU A 287 -40.70 11.44 -0.23
N ALA A 288 -40.40 10.66 0.82
CA ALA A 288 -39.19 9.86 0.86
C ALA A 288 -39.31 8.65 -0.10
N PRO A 289 -38.40 8.48 -1.08
CA PRO A 289 -38.38 7.27 -1.89
C PRO A 289 -38.22 6.05 -0.98
N ARG A 290 -38.99 4.98 -1.25
CA ARG A 290 -38.88 3.71 -0.51
C ARG A 290 -37.40 3.28 -0.46
N PRO A 291 -36.89 2.82 0.68
CA PRO A 291 -35.54 2.30 0.76
C PRO A 291 -35.39 1.17 -0.27
N PRO A 292 -34.26 1.12 -1.01
CA PRO A 292 -34.05 0.08 -2.00
C PRO A 292 -34.15 -1.30 -1.33
N PRO A 293 -34.67 -2.32 -2.04
CA PRO A 293 -34.74 -3.68 -1.48
C PRO A 293 -33.35 -4.14 -1.07
N PRO A 294 -33.23 -4.94 0.01
CA PRO A 294 -31.94 -5.43 0.46
C PRO A 294 -31.30 -6.29 -0.64
N PRO A 295 -29.95 -6.32 -0.75
CA PRO A 295 -29.27 -7.14 -1.74
C PRO A 295 -29.75 -8.60 -1.69
N PRO A 296 -29.73 -9.35 -2.81
CA PRO A 296 -30.17 -10.74 -2.81
C PRO A 296 -29.41 -11.59 -1.80
N ALA A 297 -30.11 -12.52 -1.16
CA ALA A 297 -29.51 -13.47 -0.22
C ALA A 297 -28.45 -14.35 -0.89
N VAL A 298 -27.44 -14.77 -0.12
CA VAL A 298 -26.48 -15.78 -0.57
C VAL A 298 -27.19 -17.13 -0.69
N LYS A 299 -26.95 -17.82 -1.81
CA LYS A 299 -27.49 -19.13 -2.12
C LYS A 299 -26.36 -20.12 -2.33
N LEU A 300 -26.53 -21.31 -1.77
CA LEU A 300 -25.67 -22.47 -1.96
C LEU A 300 -26.50 -23.56 -2.64
N THR A 301 -26.03 -24.05 -3.79
CA THR A 301 -26.62 -25.20 -4.48
C THR A 301 -25.58 -26.30 -4.60
N GLU A 302 -25.94 -27.51 -4.17
CA GLU A 302 -25.05 -28.66 -4.18
C GLU A 302 -25.55 -29.75 -5.13
N ASN A 303 -24.65 -30.22 -5.99
CA ASN A 303 -24.85 -31.38 -6.84
C ASN A 303 -23.73 -32.41 -6.54
N PRO A 304 -23.83 -33.67 -7.00
CA PRO A 304 -22.81 -34.68 -6.66
C PRO A 304 -21.39 -34.31 -7.12
N GLN A 305 -21.25 -33.56 -8.22
CA GLN A 305 -19.97 -33.20 -8.84
C GLN A 305 -19.54 -31.75 -8.59
N GLN A 306 -20.46 -30.88 -8.13
CA GLN A 306 -20.15 -29.44 -8.01
C GLN A 306 -20.96 -28.75 -6.91
N VAL A 307 -20.46 -27.58 -6.50
CA VAL A 307 -21.08 -26.66 -5.57
C VAL A 307 -21.13 -25.29 -6.21
N VAL A 308 -22.28 -24.64 -6.19
CA VAL A 308 -22.50 -23.30 -6.73
C VAL A 308 -22.87 -22.36 -5.61
N ILE A 309 -22.17 -21.24 -5.52
CA ILE A 309 -22.42 -20.21 -4.50
C ILE A 309 -22.66 -18.89 -5.21
N GLY A 310 -23.73 -18.18 -4.88
CA GLY A 310 -24.03 -16.89 -5.51
C GLY A 310 -24.85 -15.95 -4.63
N ASN A 311 -24.71 -14.65 -4.83
CA ASN A 311 -25.41 -13.60 -4.06
C ASN A 311 -26.20 -12.62 -4.94
N GLY A 312 -26.49 -13.02 -6.19
CA GLY A 312 -27.17 -12.19 -7.18
C GLY A 312 -26.29 -11.15 -7.89
N MET A 313 -25.09 -10.87 -7.39
CA MET A 313 -24.10 -10.01 -8.06
C MET A 313 -23.02 -10.85 -8.73
N VAL A 314 -22.48 -11.81 -7.97
CA VAL A 314 -21.47 -12.75 -8.42
C VAL A 314 -21.89 -14.18 -8.07
N SER A 315 -21.47 -15.14 -8.87
CA SER A 315 -21.55 -16.55 -8.52
C SER A 315 -20.30 -17.30 -8.98
N PHE A 316 -19.98 -18.40 -8.31
CA PHE A 316 -18.87 -19.25 -8.70
C PHE A 316 -19.16 -20.72 -8.44
N ASN A 317 -18.55 -21.55 -9.28
CA ASN A 317 -18.72 -22.99 -9.28
C ASN A 317 -17.44 -23.64 -8.79
N LEU A 318 -17.59 -24.62 -7.91
CA LEU A 318 -16.52 -25.36 -7.27
C LEU A 318 -16.71 -26.85 -7.54
N SER A 319 -15.65 -27.54 -7.95
CA SER A 319 -15.70 -29.00 -8.12
C SER A 319 -15.78 -29.72 -6.78
N LYS A 320 -16.63 -30.75 -6.67
CA LYS A 320 -16.83 -31.53 -5.45
C LYS A 320 -16.25 -32.94 -5.62
N PRO A 321 -15.37 -33.42 -4.72
CA PRO A 321 -14.86 -32.79 -3.50
C PRO A 321 -13.53 -32.04 -3.71
N LYS A 322 -13.10 -31.77 -4.94
CA LYS A 322 -11.72 -31.34 -5.22
C LYS A 322 -11.43 -29.87 -4.91
N GLY A 323 -12.41 -28.99 -4.98
CA GLY A 323 -12.27 -27.57 -4.65
C GLY A 323 -11.72 -26.67 -5.76
N TYR A 324 -11.61 -27.17 -7.00
CA TYR A 324 -11.27 -26.32 -8.15
C TYR A 324 -12.38 -25.34 -8.47
N ILE A 325 -12.02 -24.09 -8.77
CA ILE A 325 -12.96 -23.10 -9.29
C ILE A 325 -13.16 -23.35 -10.78
N THR A 326 -14.33 -23.84 -11.13
CA THR A 326 -14.65 -24.30 -12.49
C THR A 326 -15.31 -23.19 -13.32
N GLY A 327 -15.87 -22.17 -12.67
CA GLY A 327 -16.45 -20.98 -13.30
C GLY A 327 -16.62 -19.85 -12.28
N ILE A 328 -16.52 -18.62 -12.76
CA ILE A 328 -16.82 -17.39 -11.99
C ILE A 328 -17.67 -16.53 -12.90
N TYR A 329 -18.79 -16.01 -12.40
CA TYR A 329 -19.81 -15.36 -13.21
C TYR A 329 -20.20 -13.99 -12.65
N THR A 330 -20.25 -13.02 -13.55
CA THR A 330 -20.93 -11.72 -13.39
C THR A 330 -22.13 -11.73 -14.35
N GLY A 331 -23.33 -12.03 -13.83
CA GLY A 331 -24.47 -12.36 -14.68
C GLY A 331 -24.26 -13.68 -15.44
N ILE A 332 -24.31 -13.65 -16.78
CA ILE A 332 -24.14 -14.83 -17.64
C ILE A 332 -22.69 -15.06 -18.08
N ASN A 333 -21.80 -14.09 -17.84
CA ASN A 333 -20.46 -14.08 -18.39
C ASN A 333 -19.49 -14.88 -17.51
N ASN A 334 -18.93 -15.98 -18.05
CA ASN A 334 -17.85 -16.68 -17.36
C ASN A 334 -16.52 -15.92 -17.51
N VAL A 335 -15.95 -15.53 -16.39
CA VAL A 335 -14.68 -14.82 -16.28
C VAL A 335 -13.49 -15.76 -16.54
N LEU A 336 -13.62 -17.05 -16.20
CA LEU A 336 -12.58 -18.06 -16.43
C LEU A 336 -12.65 -18.61 -17.85
N ASP A 337 -11.50 -18.99 -18.42
CA ASP A 337 -11.46 -19.56 -19.78
C ASP A 337 -12.07 -20.98 -19.80
N PRO A 338 -13.24 -21.19 -20.45
CA PRO A 338 -13.88 -22.50 -20.47
C PRO A 338 -13.08 -23.53 -21.29
N LYS A 339 -12.16 -23.10 -22.17
CA LYS A 339 -11.31 -24.00 -22.96
C LYS A 339 -10.26 -24.71 -22.10
N ASN A 340 -9.92 -24.16 -20.94
CA ASN A 340 -9.05 -24.85 -19.99
C ASN A 340 -9.80 -26.03 -19.36
N LYS A 341 -9.07 -27.13 -19.12
CA LYS A 341 -9.57 -28.27 -18.33
C LYS A 341 -10.05 -27.75 -16.97
N GLU A 342 -11.07 -28.38 -16.41
CA GLU A 342 -11.70 -27.99 -15.13
C GLU A 342 -10.69 -27.70 -14.01
N LYS A 343 -9.72 -28.61 -13.82
CA LYS A 343 -8.63 -28.48 -12.84
C LYS A 343 -7.60 -27.37 -13.14
N ASP A 344 -7.71 -26.68 -14.27
CA ASP A 344 -6.76 -25.69 -14.75
C ASP A 344 -7.42 -24.33 -15.04
N ARG A 345 -8.56 -24.05 -14.41
CA ARG A 345 -9.24 -22.74 -14.47
C ARG A 345 -8.88 -21.87 -13.27
N GLY A 346 -9.38 -22.21 -12.08
CA GLY A 346 -8.92 -21.62 -10.81
C GLY A 346 -8.53 -22.70 -9.79
N TYR A 347 -7.35 -22.59 -9.18
CA TYR A 347 -6.82 -23.62 -8.28
C TYR A 347 -5.76 -23.10 -7.30
N LEU A 348 -5.60 -23.82 -6.19
CA LEU A 348 -4.45 -23.74 -5.30
C LEU A 348 -3.38 -24.75 -5.74
N ASP A 349 -2.13 -24.32 -5.83
CA ASP A 349 -0.99 -25.20 -6.10
C ASP A 349 0.11 -25.09 -5.06
N VAL A 350 0.91 -26.15 -5.01
CA VAL A 350 2.14 -26.25 -4.22
C VAL A 350 3.24 -26.78 -5.12
N VAL A 351 4.42 -26.17 -5.08
CA VAL A 351 5.65 -26.74 -5.64
C VAL A 351 6.48 -27.26 -4.48
N TRP A 352 6.79 -28.56 -4.46
CA TRP A 352 7.45 -29.20 -3.32
C TRP A 352 8.27 -30.41 -3.77
N ASN A 353 9.20 -30.88 -2.93
CA ASN A 353 9.81 -32.20 -3.10
C ASN A 353 10.40 -32.71 -1.77
N LYS A 354 11.04 -33.88 -1.80
CA LYS A 354 11.99 -34.30 -0.77
C LYS A 354 13.21 -33.39 -0.76
N LYS A 355 13.91 -33.35 0.38
CA LYS A 355 15.12 -32.57 0.58
C LYS A 355 16.13 -32.75 -0.57
N GLY A 356 16.60 -31.64 -1.13
CA GLY A 356 17.64 -31.62 -2.17
C GLY A 356 17.19 -32.09 -3.57
N LYS A 357 15.89 -32.25 -3.83
CA LYS A 357 15.36 -32.60 -5.16
C LYS A 357 14.62 -31.41 -5.78
N ALA A 358 14.71 -31.27 -7.10
CA ALA A 358 14.03 -30.19 -7.82
C ALA A 358 12.52 -30.16 -7.54
N GLY A 359 11.95 -28.97 -7.34
CA GLY A 359 10.54 -28.80 -6.99
C GLY A 359 9.57 -29.47 -7.99
N LYS A 360 8.61 -30.22 -7.46
CA LYS A 360 7.54 -30.87 -8.23
C LYS A 360 6.26 -30.07 -8.06
N PHE A 361 5.70 -29.63 -9.18
CA PHE A 361 4.40 -28.96 -9.21
C PHE A 361 3.25 -29.92 -8.85
N GLN A 362 2.37 -29.49 -7.97
CA GLN A 362 1.17 -30.21 -7.57
C GLN A 362 -0.02 -29.24 -7.44
N ARG A 363 -1.13 -29.55 -8.10
CA ARG A 363 -2.43 -28.94 -7.75
C ARG A 363 -3.01 -29.63 -6.53
N VAL A 364 -3.61 -28.85 -5.63
CA VAL A 364 -4.23 -29.38 -4.43
C VAL A 364 -5.60 -29.95 -4.78
N ASP A 365 -5.77 -31.26 -4.57
CA ASP A 365 -7.08 -31.93 -4.65
C ASP A 365 -7.66 -32.08 -3.24
N GLY A 366 -8.78 -31.41 -2.97
CA GLY A 366 -9.64 -31.76 -1.84
C GLY A 366 -10.14 -33.21 -1.96
N LYS A 367 -10.35 -33.86 -0.81
CA LYS A 367 -10.93 -35.21 -0.71
C LYS A 367 -12.26 -35.22 0.04
N ASN A 368 -12.50 -34.21 0.88
CA ASN A 368 -13.75 -34.03 1.60
C ASN A 368 -14.28 -32.62 1.34
N PHE A 369 -15.59 -32.52 1.14
CA PHE A 369 -16.31 -31.26 1.10
C PHE A 369 -17.12 -31.10 2.39
N SER A 370 -17.18 -29.89 2.95
CA SER A 370 -18.13 -29.55 4.02
C SER A 370 -18.58 -28.11 3.93
N VAL A 371 -19.77 -27.83 4.42
CA VAL A 371 -20.30 -26.47 4.61
C VAL A 371 -20.00 -26.06 6.04
N ILE A 372 -19.36 -24.90 6.24
CA ILE A 372 -19.06 -24.36 7.58
C ILE A 372 -20.16 -23.46 8.08
N VAL A 373 -20.58 -22.54 7.22
CA VAL A 373 -21.75 -21.70 7.47
C VAL A 373 -22.52 -21.55 6.15
N ALA A 374 -23.84 -21.59 6.23
CA ALA A 374 -24.71 -21.26 5.11
C ALA A 374 -25.99 -20.62 5.67
N ASN A 375 -26.15 -19.32 5.42
CA ASN A 375 -27.36 -18.57 5.71
C ASN A 375 -27.52 -17.47 4.64
N GLU A 376 -28.57 -16.65 4.76
CA GLU A 376 -28.85 -15.60 3.77
C GLU A 376 -27.75 -14.54 3.62
N ASN A 377 -26.87 -14.39 4.61
CA ASN A 377 -25.85 -13.33 4.65
C ASN A 377 -24.45 -13.84 4.30
N ILE A 378 -24.17 -15.13 4.52
CA ILE A 378 -22.86 -15.72 4.28
C ILE A 378 -22.94 -17.21 3.95
N VAL A 379 -22.08 -17.65 3.03
CA VAL A 379 -21.75 -19.05 2.82
C VAL A 379 -20.24 -19.22 2.92
N GLU A 380 -19.79 -20.18 3.71
CA GLU A 380 -18.41 -20.65 3.78
C GLU A 380 -18.35 -22.16 3.56
N VAL A 381 -17.44 -22.60 2.69
CA VAL A 381 -17.24 -24.02 2.34
C VAL A 381 -15.80 -24.46 2.48
N SER A 382 -15.61 -25.76 2.74
CA SER A 382 -14.33 -26.47 2.91
C SER A 382 -14.09 -27.46 1.78
N PHE A 383 -12.84 -27.55 1.35
CA PHE A 383 -12.31 -28.63 0.54
C PHE A 383 -11.02 -29.13 1.16
N SER A 384 -11.11 -30.16 1.99
CA SER A 384 -10.00 -30.63 2.82
C SER A 384 -9.41 -31.95 2.34
N ARG A 385 -8.09 -32.11 2.54
CA ARG A 385 -7.34 -33.34 2.30
C ARG A 385 -6.40 -33.58 3.47
N LYS A 386 -6.57 -34.72 4.14
CA LYS A 386 -5.54 -35.27 5.03
C LYS A 386 -4.50 -36.04 4.23
N TRP A 387 -3.24 -35.94 4.62
CA TRP A 387 -2.18 -36.75 4.02
C TRP A 387 -2.16 -38.15 4.66
N THR A 388 -1.93 -39.17 3.83
CA THR A 388 -1.83 -40.57 4.24
C THR A 388 -0.58 -41.21 3.65
N ALA A 389 -0.11 -42.33 4.23
CA ALA A 389 1.09 -43.03 3.75
C ALA A 389 1.02 -43.45 2.26
N SER A 390 -0.19 -43.73 1.75
CA SER A 390 -0.43 -44.02 0.32
C SER A 390 -0.12 -42.85 -0.62
N MET A 391 0.01 -41.62 -0.10
CA MET A 391 0.35 -40.42 -0.85
C MET A 391 1.85 -40.11 -0.88
N LYS A 392 2.69 -40.98 -0.31
CA LYS A 392 4.14 -40.79 -0.25
C LYS A 392 4.75 -40.62 -1.65
N GLY A 393 5.44 -39.51 -1.87
CA GLY A 393 6.07 -39.16 -3.16
C GLY A 393 5.11 -38.64 -4.24
N SER A 394 3.80 -38.83 -4.08
CA SER A 394 2.79 -38.33 -5.01
C SER A 394 2.21 -36.98 -4.57
N SER A 395 2.03 -36.75 -3.27
CA SER A 395 1.50 -35.51 -2.70
C SER A 395 2.32 -34.96 -1.54
N VAL A 396 2.30 -33.63 -1.39
CA VAL A 396 3.00 -32.91 -0.32
C VAL A 396 2.53 -33.44 1.05
N PRO A 397 3.45 -33.79 1.97
CA PRO A 397 3.13 -34.31 3.30
C PRO A 397 2.61 -33.22 4.23
N ILE A 398 1.49 -32.62 3.87
CA ILE A 398 0.78 -31.56 4.61
C ILE A 398 -0.71 -31.82 4.47
N ASN A 399 -1.46 -31.67 5.57
CA ASN A 399 -2.92 -31.60 5.52
C ASN A 399 -3.32 -30.21 5.03
N ILE A 400 -4.18 -30.15 4.02
CA ILE A 400 -4.56 -28.88 3.39
C ILE A 400 -6.08 -28.77 3.43
N ASP A 401 -6.57 -27.61 3.87
CA ASP A 401 -7.99 -27.27 3.86
C ASP A 401 -8.19 -25.95 3.12
N GLN A 402 -8.75 -26.02 1.91
CA GLN A 402 -9.04 -24.88 1.07
C GLN A 402 -10.46 -24.37 1.33
N ARG A 403 -10.60 -23.05 1.46
CA ARG A 403 -11.79 -22.40 1.96
C ARG A 403 -12.25 -21.29 1.03
N TYR A 404 -13.55 -21.16 0.87
CA TYR A 404 -14.16 -20.08 0.09
C TYR A 404 -15.33 -19.47 0.86
N ILE A 405 -15.43 -18.14 0.85
CA ILE A 405 -16.49 -17.39 1.52
C ILE A 405 -17.16 -16.44 0.53
N LEU A 406 -18.49 -16.46 0.46
CA LEU A 406 -19.29 -15.45 -0.23
C LEU A 406 -20.21 -14.74 0.77
N ARG A 407 -20.27 -13.41 0.72
CA ARG A 407 -21.18 -12.61 1.56
C ARG A 407 -22.22 -11.89 0.73
N ARG A 408 -23.33 -11.56 1.38
CA ARG A 408 -24.43 -10.79 0.80
C ARG A 408 -23.99 -9.36 0.47
N GLY A 409 -24.35 -8.88 -0.72
CA GLY A 409 -24.09 -7.51 -1.16
C GLY A 409 -22.63 -7.19 -1.53
N GLU A 410 -21.75 -8.20 -1.61
CA GLU A 410 -20.35 -8.01 -2.00
C GLU A 410 -20.09 -8.53 -3.42
N SER A 411 -19.40 -7.74 -4.25
CA SER A 411 -19.09 -8.12 -5.64
C SER A 411 -17.80 -8.93 -5.75
N GLY A 412 -17.73 -10.03 -4.99
CA GLY A 412 -16.52 -10.84 -4.90
C GLY A 412 -16.63 -11.94 -3.86
N PHE A 413 -15.59 -12.77 -3.77
CA PHE A 413 -15.51 -13.85 -2.77
C PHE A 413 -14.13 -13.92 -2.15
N TYR A 414 -14.04 -14.43 -0.93
CA TYR A 414 -12.78 -14.65 -0.22
C TYR A 414 -12.29 -16.07 -0.44
N SER A 415 -10.97 -16.23 -0.53
CA SER A 415 -10.30 -17.53 -0.62
C SER A 415 -9.14 -17.59 0.36
N TYR A 416 -9.02 -18.70 1.08
CA TYR A 416 -7.89 -18.94 1.98
C TYR A 416 -7.60 -20.44 2.09
N ALA A 417 -6.44 -20.78 2.65
CA ALA A 417 -6.08 -22.17 2.89
C ALA A 417 -5.39 -22.35 4.23
N ILE A 418 -5.68 -23.46 4.89
CA ILE A 418 -5.04 -23.87 6.14
C ILE A 418 -4.06 -24.99 5.79
N PHE A 419 -2.78 -24.77 6.08
CA PHE A 419 -1.73 -25.76 5.94
C PHE A 419 -1.37 -26.26 7.32
N ASP A 420 -1.59 -27.56 7.57
CA ASP A 420 -1.40 -28.20 8.86
C ASP A 420 -0.53 -29.45 8.71
N ARG A 421 0.68 -29.40 9.29
CA ARG A 421 1.53 -30.57 9.52
C ARG A 421 1.40 -31.03 10.96
N SER A 422 0.72 -32.15 11.12
CA SER A 422 0.70 -32.91 12.36
C SER A 422 2.05 -33.59 12.63
N PRO A 423 2.34 -33.95 13.89
CA PRO A 423 3.48 -34.81 14.21
C PRO A 423 3.45 -36.09 13.36
N ARG A 424 4.61 -36.66 13.05
CA ARG A 424 4.80 -37.90 12.25
C ARG A 424 4.67 -37.78 10.73
N LEU A 425 4.53 -36.57 10.17
CA LEU A 425 4.55 -36.40 8.72
C LEU A 425 5.99 -36.40 8.16
N PRO A 426 6.21 -36.98 6.96
CA PRO A 426 7.53 -37.03 6.35
C PRO A 426 8.16 -35.67 6.10
N ALA A 427 9.48 -35.59 6.17
CA ALA A 427 10.25 -34.41 5.77
C ALA A 427 9.90 -33.95 4.34
N ALA A 428 9.87 -32.64 4.10
CA ALA A 428 9.58 -32.04 2.79
C ALA A 428 10.14 -30.63 2.64
N GLU A 429 10.47 -30.25 1.41
CA GLU A 429 10.75 -28.88 1.02
C GLU A 429 9.57 -28.35 0.22
N VAL A 430 9.03 -27.20 0.64
CA VAL A 430 7.97 -26.49 -0.08
C VAL A 430 8.56 -25.21 -0.64
N TYR A 431 8.66 -25.16 -1.97
CA TYR A 431 9.22 -24.05 -2.72
C TYR A 431 8.19 -22.96 -2.95
N GLN A 432 6.96 -23.33 -3.32
CA GLN A 432 5.94 -22.36 -3.72
C GLN A 432 4.57 -22.76 -3.21
N ILE A 433 3.78 -21.77 -2.82
CA ILE A 433 2.32 -21.91 -2.61
C ILE A 433 1.65 -20.69 -3.23
N ARG A 434 0.65 -20.93 -4.08
CA ARG A 434 -0.11 -19.85 -4.73
C ARG A 434 -1.51 -20.28 -5.13
N THR A 435 -2.40 -19.31 -5.26
CA THR A 435 -3.67 -19.45 -5.98
C THR A 435 -3.52 -18.89 -7.39
N VAL A 436 -4.07 -19.58 -8.38
CA VAL A 436 -3.99 -19.22 -9.80
C VAL A 436 -5.39 -19.08 -10.38
N PHE A 437 -5.61 -18.04 -11.19
CA PHE A 437 -6.84 -17.84 -11.96
C PHE A 437 -6.48 -17.63 -13.43
N LYS A 438 -6.97 -18.51 -14.31
CA LYS A 438 -6.81 -18.40 -15.77
C LYS A 438 -8.09 -17.82 -16.38
N LEU A 439 -8.05 -16.53 -16.65
CA LEU A 439 -9.19 -15.77 -17.16
C LEU A 439 -9.40 -16.03 -18.66
N ASN A 440 -10.59 -15.70 -19.14
CA ASN A 440 -10.98 -15.89 -20.53
C ASN A 440 -10.08 -15.08 -21.49
N LYS A 441 -9.27 -15.80 -22.26
CA LYS A 441 -8.26 -15.24 -23.18
C LYS A 441 -8.83 -14.36 -24.29
N ALA A 442 -10.10 -14.55 -24.66
CA ALA A 442 -10.74 -13.73 -25.67
C ALA A 442 -11.20 -12.37 -25.11
N ARG A 443 -11.54 -12.31 -23.82
CA ARG A 443 -12.13 -11.15 -23.14
C ARG A 443 -11.07 -10.30 -22.45
N PHE A 444 -10.26 -10.92 -21.57
CA PHE A 444 -9.28 -10.23 -20.73
C PHE A 444 -7.96 -10.05 -21.47
N LYS A 445 -7.64 -8.80 -21.84
CA LYS A 445 -6.43 -8.47 -22.60
C LYS A 445 -5.57 -7.40 -21.93
N TYR A 446 -6.12 -6.65 -20.98
CA TYR A 446 -5.45 -5.52 -20.36
C TYR A 446 -5.09 -5.85 -18.92
N MET A 447 -3.81 -5.87 -18.58
CA MET A 447 -3.31 -6.14 -17.23
C MET A 447 -3.09 -4.81 -16.50
N ALA A 448 -3.42 -4.77 -15.21
CA ALA A 448 -3.07 -3.67 -14.32
C ALA A 448 -2.52 -4.22 -13.00
N ILE A 449 -1.27 -3.86 -12.67
CA ILE A 449 -0.57 -4.32 -11.46
C ILE A 449 -0.06 -3.17 -10.59
N SER A 450 -0.03 -1.95 -11.13
CA SER A 450 0.15 -0.68 -10.39
C SER A 450 -0.36 0.48 -11.25
N ASP A 451 -0.43 1.68 -10.71
CA ASP A 451 -0.80 2.89 -11.48
C ASP A 451 0.11 3.09 -12.71
N ALA A 452 1.39 2.75 -12.56
CA ALA A 452 2.42 2.91 -13.58
C ALA A 452 2.50 1.72 -14.57
N ARG A 453 2.14 0.50 -14.13
CA ARG A 453 2.35 -0.73 -14.91
C ARG A 453 1.01 -1.33 -15.32
N GLN A 454 0.46 -0.79 -16.40
CA GLN A 454 -0.77 -1.26 -17.01
C GLN A 454 -0.68 -1.25 -18.53
N ARG A 455 -1.09 -2.32 -19.20
CA ARG A 455 -1.08 -2.40 -20.67
C ARG A 455 -1.96 -3.51 -21.22
N ASN A 456 -2.21 -3.46 -22.53
CA ASN A 456 -2.53 -4.68 -23.27
C ASN A 456 -1.33 -5.63 -23.17
N MET A 457 -1.59 -6.88 -22.83
CA MET A 457 -0.55 -7.88 -22.69
C MET A 457 -0.42 -8.74 -23.95
N PRO A 458 0.81 -9.11 -24.34
CA PRO A 458 1.02 -10.15 -25.34
C PRO A 458 0.27 -11.43 -24.97
N SER A 459 -0.35 -12.04 -25.97
CA SER A 459 -1.00 -13.34 -25.83
C SER A 459 0.03 -14.47 -25.91
N GLN A 460 -0.38 -15.68 -25.51
CA GLN A 460 0.45 -16.87 -25.74
C GLN A 460 0.76 -17.06 -27.23
N ARG A 461 -0.17 -16.74 -28.13
CA ARG A 461 0.04 -16.88 -29.57
C ARG A 461 1.12 -15.91 -30.09
N ASP A 462 1.20 -14.71 -29.52
CA ASP A 462 2.27 -13.75 -29.85
C ASP A 462 3.65 -14.29 -29.45
N ARG A 463 3.72 -15.03 -28.34
CA ARG A 463 4.96 -15.69 -27.90
C ARG A 463 5.27 -16.95 -28.72
N ASP A 464 4.27 -17.71 -29.13
CA ASP A 464 4.46 -18.96 -29.87
C ASP A 464 5.11 -18.74 -31.25
N THR A 465 4.93 -17.55 -31.85
CA THR A 465 5.60 -17.12 -33.09
C THR A 465 6.86 -16.29 -32.84
N GLY A 466 7.21 -16.09 -31.57
CA GLY A 466 8.40 -15.37 -31.14
C GLY A 466 9.64 -16.27 -31.05
N GLN A 467 10.76 -15.65 -30.69
CA GLN A 467 12.04 -16.32 -30.48
C GLN A 467 12.34 -16.36 -28.98
N PRO A 468 12.38 -17.56 -28.35
CA PRO A 468 12.93 -17.69 -27.01
C PRO A 468 14.37 -17.19 -26.98
N LEU A 469 14.71 -16.41 -25.95
CA LEU A 469 16.06 -15.89 -25.72
C LEU A 469 16.86 -16.86 -24.84
N GLU A 470 17.86 -16.36 -24.12
CA GLU A 470 18.75 -17.17 -23.28
C GLU A 470 18.00 -17.96 -22.20
N TYR A 471 16.89 -17.42 -21.70
CA TYR A 471 15.99 -18.10 -20.78
C TYR A 471 14.62 -18.33 -21.45
N PRO A 472 14.00 -19.51 -21.26
CA PRO A 472 12.74 -19.85 -21.91
C PRO A 472 11.57 -18.96 -21.48
N GLU A 473 11.68 -18.29 -20.33
CA GLU A 473 10.73 -17.27 -19.87
C GLU A 473 10.72 -16.01 -20.72
N ALA A 474 11.85 -15.61 -21.31
CA ALA A 474 12.01 -14.40 -22.09
C ALA A 474 11.87 -14.70 -23.58
N VAL A 475 10.88 -14.09 -24.22
CA VAL A 475 10.59 -14.31 -25.64
C VAL A 475 10.60 -12.98 -26.37
N LEU A 476 11.44 -12.87 -27.39
CA LEU A 476 11.41 -11.76 -28.35
C LEU A 476 10.23 -11.97 -29.31
N LEU A 477 9.32 -11.01 -29.33
CA LEU A 477 8.13 -11.03 -30.18
C LEU A 477 8.51 -10.56 -31.59
N SER A 478 9.13 -11.45 -32.36
CA SER A 478 9.65 -11.16 -33.71
C SER A 478 8.54 -11.11 -34.78
N HIS A 479 7.57 -12.02 -34.70
CA HIS A 479 6.44 -12.13 -35.64
C HIS A 479 5.09 -12.31 -34.92
N PRO A 480 4.72 -11.45 -33.95
CA PRO A 480 3.46 -11.59 -33.23
C PRO A 480 2.28 -11.30 -34.17
N PRO A 481 1.16 -12.04 -34.07
CA PRO A 481 -0.09 -11.66 -34.73
C PRO A 481 -0.53 -10.23 -34.39
N ASP A 482 -0.31 -9.77 -33.16
CA ASP A 482 -0.51 -8.36 -32.80
C ASP A 482 0.77 -7.55 -33.00
N LEU A 483 0.83 -6.83 -34.12
CA LEU A 483 2.00 -6.06 -34.54
C LEU A 483 2.39 -4.95 -33.56
N GLN A 484 1.52 -4.53 -32.63
CA GLN A 484 1.87 -3.52 -31.63
C GLN A 484 3.02 -3.98 -30.73
N PHE A 485 3.15 -5.29 -30.51
CA PHE A 485 4.18 -5.89 -29.66
C PHE A 485 5.43 -6.31 -30.43
N LYS A 486 5.46 -6.13 -31.76
CA LYS A 486 6.61 -6.52 -32.57
C LYS A 486 7.88 -5.83 -32.06
N GLY A 487 8.94 -6.62 -31.89
CA GLY A 487 10.25 -6.15 -31.40
C GLY A 487 10.33 -5.94 -29.88
N GLU A 488 9.32 -6.34 -29.11
CA GLU A 488 9.39 -6.31 -27.65
C GLU A 488 9.79 -7.68 -27.08
N VAL A 489 10.45 -7.68 -25.92
CA VAL A 489 10.65 -8.90 -25.11
C VAL A 489 9.54 -9.02 -24.07
N ASP A 490 8.88 -10.18 -24.06
CA ASP A 490 7.91 -10.55 -23.03
C ASP A 490 8.51 -11.58 -22.06
N ASP A 491 8.57 -11.21 -20.78
CA ASP A 491 9.04 -12.06 -19.69
C ASP A 491 8.09 -11.96 -18.49
N LYS A 492 7.70 -13.12 -17.94
CA LYS A 492 6.80 -13.20 -16.77
C LYS A 492 7.34 -12.42 -15.56
N TYR A 493 8.67 -12.36 -15.38
CA TYR A 493 9.31 -11.70 -14.24
C TYR A 493 9.18 -10.18 -14.29
N GLN A 494 8.89 -9.62 -15.45
CA GLN A 494 8.59 -8.19 -15.58
C GLN A 494 7.32 -7.81 -14.80
N TYR A 495 6.40 -8.76 -14.60
CA TYR A 495 5.14 -8.57 -13.88
C TYR A 495 5.25 -8.86 -12.38
N SER A 496 6.46 -8.88 -11.83
CA SER A 496 6.67 -9.02 -10.39
C SER A 496 6.46 -7.71 -9.64
N SER A 497 6.16 -7.79 -8.35
CA SER A 497 6.04 -6.63 -7.44
C SER A 497 6.56 -6.99 -6.06
N GLU A 498 7.08 -6.01 -5.33
CA GLU A 498 7.45 -6.17 -3.91
C GLU A 498 6.19 -6.31 -3.06
N TYR A 499 6.22 -7.12 -2.01
CA TYR A 499 5.06 -7.36 -1.14
C TYR A 499 4.53 -6.11 -0.45
N LYS A 500 5.39 -5.12 -0.16
CA LYS A 500 4.94 -3.82 0.35
C LYS A 500 4.03 -3.04 -0.62
N ASP A 501 4.14 -3.30 -1.92
CA ASP A 501 3.38 -2.60 -2.97
C ASP A 501 2.33 -3.52 -3.63
N SER A 502 2.46 -4.84 -3.52
CA SER A 502 1.58 -5.83 -4.13
C SER A 502 0.32 -6.12 -3.30
N CYS A 503 -0.61 -5.17 -3.28
CA CYS A 503 -1.87 -5.25 -2.53
C CYS A 503 -3.11 -5.47 -3.41
N VAL A 504 -3.09 -4.98 -4.66
CA VAL A 504 -4.16 -5.18 -5.64
C VAL A 504 -3.58 -5.28 -7.05
N HIS A 505 -4.02 -6.27 -7.81
CA HIS A 505 -3.62 -6.46 -9.20
C HIS A 505 -4.64 -7.33 -9.93
N GLY A 506 -4.68 -7.23 -11.26
CA GLY A 506 -5.70 -7.92 -12.02
C GLY A 506 -5.70 -7.62 -13.50
N TRP A 507 -6.85 -7.91 -14.12
CA TRP A 507 -7.05 -7.82 -15.55
C TRP A 507 -8.40 -7.22 -15.88
N ILE A 508 -8.46 -6.54 -17.03
CA ILE A 508 -9.65 -5.88 -17.57
C ILE A 508 -9.99 -6.50 -18.93
N ALA A 509 -11.25 -6.87 -19.08
CA ALA A 509 -11.89 -7.06 -20.39
C ALA A 509 -12.40 -5.70 -20.87
N LYS A 510 -11.84 -5.16 -21.97
CA LYS A 510 -12.15 -3.78 -22.38
C LYS A 510 -13.43 -3.66 -23.20
N ASP A 511 -13.72 -4.68 -24.01
CA ASP A 511 -14.84 -4.64 -24.97
C ASP A 511 -16.19 -4.77 -24.25
N GLU A 512 -16.22 -5.59 -23.20
CA GLU A 512 -17.25 -5.66 -22.17
C GLU A 512 -16.57 -5.31 -20.85
N PRO A 513 -16.58 -4.03 -20.43
CA PRO A 513 -15.80 -3.52 -19.28
C PRO A 513 -16.08 -4.26 -17.98
N GLU A 514 -15.29 -5.29 -17.73
CA GLU A 514 -15.29 -6.11 -16.53
C GLU A 514 -13.85 -6.20 -16.00
N GLY A 515 -13.68 -5.96 -14.71
CA GLY A 515 -12.42 -6.11 -14.00
C GLY A 515 -12.42 -7.36 -13.13
N PHE A 516 -11.30 -8.08 -13.11
CA PHE A 516 -11.02 -9.16 -12.19
C PHE A 516 -9.78 -8.83 -11.37
N TRP A 517 -9.91 -8.78 -10.06
CA TRP A 517 -8.88 -8.30 -9.15
C TRP A 517 -8.60 -9.29 -8.03
N VAL A 518 -7.33 -9.47 -7.69
CA VAL A 518 -6.92 -10.13 -6.44
C VAL A 518 -6.48 -9.05 -5.46
N ILE A 519 -7.21 -8.93 -4.35
CA ILE A 519 -6.93 -8.00 -3.26
C ILE A 519 -6.32 -8.78 -2.09
N THR A 520 -5.16 -8.33 -1.64
CA THR A 520 -4.42 -8.86 -0.49
C THR A 520 -4.35 -7.76 0.59
N PRO A 521 -5.26 -7.77 1.59
CA PRO A 521 -5.37 -6.67 2.57
C PRO A 521 -4.29 -6.71 3.66
N SER A 522 -3.64 -7.85 3.84
CA SER A 522 -2.58 -8.07 4.83
C SER A 522 -1.49 -8.94 4.23
N ASN A 523 -0.25 -8.67 4.63
CA ASN A 523 0.89 -9.49 4.24
C ASN A 523 1.25 -10.54 5.33
N GLU A 524 0.45 -10.69 6.38
CA GLU A 524 0.83 -11.48 7.57
C GLU A 524 1.23 -12.93 7.28
N PHE A 525 0.65 -13.48 6.20
CA PHE A 525 0.82 -14.85 5.78
C PHE A 525 1.84 -15.03 4.64
N ARG A 526 2.42 -13.95 4.10
CA ARG A 526 3.47 -14.01 3.07
C ARG A 526 4.85 -14.29 3.69
N SER A 527 5.87 -14.49 2.88
CA SER A 527 7.25 -14.80 3.29
C SER A 527 8.24 -13.64 3.05
N ALA A 528 9.41 -13.67 3.67
CA ALA A 528 10.60 -12.87 3.34
C ALA A 528 10.44 -11.34 3.36
N GLY A 529 9.64 -10.80 4.28
CA GLY A 529 9.61 -9.36 4.54
C GLY A 529 9.04 -8.47 3.41
N PRO A 530 9.19 -7.14 3.54
CA PRO A 530 8.48 -6.15 2.73
C PRO A 530 8.97 -6.05 1.29
N ILE A 531 10.27 -6.28 1.05
CA ILE A 531 10.92 -6.10 -0.26
C ILE A 531 10.96 -7.40 -1.08
N LYS A 532 10.43 -8.52 -0.56
CA LYS A 532 10.30 -9.75 -1.32
C LYS A 532 9.49 -9.50 -2.58
N GLN A 533 10.07 -9.80 -3.72
CA GLN A 533 9.42 -9.70 -5.02
C GLN A 533 8.77 -11.03 -5.42
N ASP A 534 7.57 -10.93 -5.98
CA ASP A 534 6.85 -12.07 -6.52
C ASP A 534 5.93 -11.70 -7.67
N LEU A 535 5.54 -12.72 -8.44
CA LEU A 535 4.70 -12.56 -9.61
C LEU A 535 3.26 -12.15 -9.22
N THR A 536 2.72 -11.13 -9.89
CA THR A 536 1.27 -10.81 -9.80
C THR A 536 0.49 -11.44 -10.95
N SER A 537 1.15 -11.59 -12.09
CA SER A 537 0.60 -12.07 -13.35
C SER A 537 1.55 -13.09 -14.01
N HIS A 538 1.04 -13.81 -15.01
CA HIS A 538 1.82 -14.71 -15.86
C HIS A 538 1.53 -14.41 -17.34
N VAL A 539 2.12 -15.18 -18.25
CA VAL A 539 1.81 -15.16 -19.69
C VAL A 539 0.31 -15.34 -19.96
N GLY A 540 -0.26 -14.45 -20.77
CA GLY A 540 -1.70 -14.35 -21.01
C GLY A 540 -2.48 -13.92 -19.75
N PRO A 541 -3.82 -13.89 -19.78
CA PRO A 541 -4.62 -13.39 -18.66
C PRO A 541 -4.70 -14.39 -17.50
N THR A 542 -3.57 -14.56 -16.82
CA THR A 542 -3.39 -15.41 -15.65
C THR A 542 -3.03 -14.55 -14.46
N THR A 543 -3.89 -14.52 -13.45
CA THR A 543 -3.68 -13.75 -12.22
C THR A 543 -3.22 -14.68 -11.10
N LEU A 544 -2.23 -14.25 -10.31
CA LEU A 544 -1.60 -15.05 -9.26
C LEU A 544 -1.78 -14.40 -7.89
N SER A 545 -2.09 -15.20 -6.88
CA SER A 545 -1.97 -14.83 -5.47
C SER A 545 -0.81 -15.62 -4.88
N MET A 546 0.36 -14.99 -4.79
CA MET A 546 1.58 -15.62 -4.26
C MET A 546 1.63 -15.52 -2.73
N PHE A 547 1.90 -16.64 -2.06
CA PHE A 547 2.10 -16.70 -0.61
C PHE A 547 3.58 -16.93 -0.25
N THR A 548 4.24 -17.79 -1.02
CA THR A 548 5.67 -18.09 -0.87
C THR A 548 6.24 -18.56 -2.20
N SER A 549 7.50 -18.22 -2.47
CA SER A 549 8.24 -18.67 -3.65
C SER A 549 9.75 -18.43 -3.45
N PRO A 550 10.62 -19.16 -4.18
CA PRO A 550 12.04 -18.85 -4.24
C PRO A 550 12.38 -17.69 -5.20
N HIS A 551 11.39 -17.06 -5.86
CA HIS A 551 11.67 -15.95 -6.78
C HIS A 551 12.38 -14.82 -6.04
N TYR A 552 13.50 -14.33 -6.58
CA TYR A 552 14.30 -13.25 -5.98
C TYR A 552 14.84 -13.52 -4.57
N GLY A 553 14.76 -14.76 -4.06
CA GLY A 553 15.31 -15.16 -2.77
C GLY A 553 16.04 -16.51 -2.79
N GLY A 554 15.93 -17.27 -3.88
CA GLY A 554 16.58 -18.56 -4.03
C GLY A 554 16.11 -19.59 -3.01
N LYS A 555 17.01 -20.51 -2.66
CA LYS A 555 16.72 -21.59 -1.69
C LYS A 555 16.56 -21.08 -0.25
N ASP A 556 17.07 -19.89 0.05
CA ASP A 556 16.99 -19.28 1.39
C ASP A 556 15.54 -19.02 1.82
N VAL A 557 14.63 -18.83 0.85
CA VAL A 557 13.19 -18.59 1.08
C VAL A 557 12.35 -19.85 0.80
N THR A 558 12.94 -21.03 0.96
CA THR A 558 12.24 -22.33 0.83
C THR A 558 11.86 -22.88 2.19
N MET A 559 10.59 -23.29 2.35
CA MET A 559 10.13 -23.90 3.60
C MET A 559 10.63 -25.33 3.71
N ASN A 560 11.63 -25.56 4.57
CA ASN A 560 12.23 -26.86 4.80
C ASN A 560 11.67 -27.49 6.09
N PHE A 561 10.91 -28.58 5.99
CA PHE A 561 10.36 -29.30 7.13
C PHE A 561 11.14 -30.58 7.41
N GLY A 562 11.57 -30.74 8.66
CA GLY A 562 12.10 -32.01 9.19
C GLY A 562 11.04 -33.10 9.31
N GLU A 563 11.50 -34.33 9.53
CA GLU A 563 10.63 -35.46 9.84
C GLU A 563 9.87 -35.18 11.14
N GLY A 564 8.54 -35.24 11.11
CA GLY A 564 7.70 -34.96 12.27
C GLY A 564 7.63 -33.49 12.71
N GLU A 565 8.30 -32.56 12.02
CA GLU A 565 8.21 -31.13 12.30
C GLU A 565 6.77 -30.62 12.11
N THR A 566 6.22 -30.05 13.18
CA THR A 566 4.87 -29.49 13.20
C THR A 566 4.83 -28.11 12.58
N TYR A 567 3.76 -27.81 11.86
CA TYR A 567 3.57 -26.51 11.23
C TYR A 567 2.08 -26.25 11.08
N LYS A 568 1.63 -25.04 11.40
CA LYS A 568 0.26 -24.63 11.11
C LYS A 568 0.20 -23.16 10.72
N LYS A 569 -0.39 -22.87 9.57
CA LYS A 569 -0.54 -21.50 9.09
C LYS A 569 -1.79 -21.35 8.22
N VAL A 570 -2.49 -20.25 8.41
CA VAL A 570 -3.56 -19.78 7.52
C VAL A 570 -2.94 -18.85 6.48
N LEU A 571 -3.18 -19.15 5.20
CA LEU A 571 -2.76 -18.36 4.05
C LEU A 571 -3.97 -17.64 3.47
N GLY A 572 -4.02 -16.31 3.64
CA GLY A 572 -5.19 -15.49 3.33
C GLY A 572 -6.02 -15.14 4.59
N PRO A 573 -7.29 -14.71 4.43
CA PRO A 573 -8.00 -14.61 3.15
C PRO A 573 -7.54 -13.51 2.20
N THR A 574 -7.45 -13.85 0.92
CA THR A 574 -7.43 -12.88 -0.17
C THR A 574 -8.84 -12.71 -0.73
N PHE A 575 -9.14 -11.53 -1.25
CA PHE A 575 -10.45 -11.20 -1.81
C PHE A 575 -10.36 -11.11 -3.33
N VAL A 576 -11.16 -11.94 -4.01
CA VAL A 576 -11.34 -11.86 -5.45
C VAL A 576 -12.48 -10.88 -5.71
N TYR A 577 -12.16 -9.72 -6.26
CA TYR A 577 -13.10 -8.64 -6.51
C TYR A 577 -13.41 -8.52 -8.01
N LEU A 578 -14.69 -8.31 -8.31
CA LEU A 578 -15.23 -8.15 -9.65
C LEU A 578 -15.99 -6.82 -9.71
N ASN A 579 -15.70 -6.02 -10.72
CA ASN A 579 -16.43 -4.79 -10.99
C ASN A 579 -16.67 -4.63 -12.49
N SER A 580 -17.61 -3.74 -12.84
CA SER A 580 -17.93 -3.43 -14.22
C SER A 580 -18.04 -1.92 -14.42
N ALA A 581 -17.79 -1.47 -15.65
CA ALA A 581 -17.95 -0.07 -16.04
C ALA A 581 -19.12 0.06 -17.03
N PRO A 582 -19.83 1.20 -17.03
CA PRO A 582 -21.02 1.38 -17.87
C PRO A 582 -20.74 1.23 -19.38
N ASN A 583 -19.54 1.63 -19.81
CA ASN A 583 -19.15 1.59 -21.22
C ASN A 583 -17.62 1.47 -21.40
N LYS A 584 -17.21 1.10 -22.61
CA LYS A 584 -15.81 0.85 -22.98
C LYS A 584 -14.89 2.06 -22.78
N ALA A 585 -15.39 3.29 -22.89
CA ALA A 585 -14.56 4.49 -22.70
C ALA A 585 -14.10 4.63 -21.23
N GLN A 586 -14.89 4.09 -20.29
CA GLN A 586 -14.64 4.19 -18.86
C GLN A 586 -13.89 2.99 -18.26
N PHE A 587 -13.34 2.07 -19.06
CA PHE A 587 -12.69 0.86 -18.54
C PHE A 587 -11.55 1.15 -17.53
N ARG A 588 -10.90 2.31 -17.63
CA ARG A 588 -9.84 2.71 -16.68
C ARG A 588 -10.34 2.94 -15.26
N SER A 589 -11.62 3.29 -15.09
CA SER A 589 -12.24 3.46 -13.76
C SER A 589 -12.25 2.17 -12.94
N LEU A 590 -12.23 1.00 -13.60
CA LEU A 590 -12.21 -0.31 -12.95
C LEU A 590 -11.00 -0.49 -12.02
N TRP A 591 -9.84 0.03 -12.42
CA TRP A 591 -8.63 0.01 -11.59
C TRP A 591 -8.80 0.89 -10.34
N SER A 592 -9.23 2.14 -10.51
CA SER A 592 -9.42 3.08 -9.40
C SER A 592 -10.45 2.55 -8.39
N ASP A 593 -11.51 1.92 -8.87
CA ASP A 593 -12.51 1.28 -8.03
C ASP A 593 -11.96 0.05 -7.27
N ALA A 594 -11.11 -0.76 -7.91
CA ALA A 594 -10.40 -1.86 -7.22
C ALA A 594 -9.43 -1.36 -6.15
N VAL A 595 -8.73 -0.24 -6.39
CA VAL A 595 -7.86 0.42 -5.39
C VAL A 595 -8.70 0.98 -4.22
N LYS A 596 -9.90 1.51 -4.50
CA LYS A 596 -10.85 1.91 -3.46
C LYS A 596 -11.33 0.71 -2.65
N GLN A 597 -11.65 -0.41 -3.30
CA GLN A 597 -12.03 -1.64 -2.62
C GLN A 597 -10.91 -2.20 -1.73
N LEU A 598 -9.65 -2.13 -2.17
CA LEU A 598 -8.50 -2.49 -1.32
C LEU A 598 -8.51 -1.71 0.00
N SER A 599 -8.80 -0.41 -0.04
CA SER A 599 -8.89 0.42 1.16
C SER A 599 -9.99 -0.03 2.12
N ASN A 600 -11.13 -0.52 1.59
CA ASN A 600 -12.19 -1.14 2.39
C ASN A 600 -11.71 -2.43 3.07
N GLU A 601 -11.07 -3.31 2.32
CA GLU A 601 -10.60 -4.60 2.85
C GLU A 601 -9.47 -4.43 3.89
N VAL A 602 -8.57 -3.47 3.71
CA VAL A 602 -7.53 -3.12 4.70
C VAL A 602 -8.14 -2.61 6.00
N ARG A 603 -9.21 -1.79 5.94
CA ARG A 603 -9.92 -1.29 7.13
C ARG A 603 -10.65 -2.41 7.88
N ARG A 604 -11.19 -3.38 7.16
CA ARG A 604 -11.93 -4.53 7.71
C ARG A 604 -11.02 -5.64 8.24
N TRP A 605 -9.71 -5.57 8.00
CA TRP A 605 -8.77 -6.59 8.45
C TRP A 605 -8.46 -6.47 9.95
N PRO A 606 -8.46 -7.59 10.71
CA PRO A 606 -8.82 -8.96 10.31
C PRO A 606 -10.34 -9.15 10.28
N TYR A 607 -10.81 -10.03 9.40
CA TYR A 607 -12.24 -10.26 9.21
C TYR A 607 -12.90 -10.95 10.43
N ASP A 608 -14.11 -10.52 10.78
CA ASP A 608 -14.93 -11.05 11.88
C ASP A 608 -15.85 -12.21 11.47
N PHE A 609 -15.99 -12.45 10.17
CA PHE A 609 -16.93 -13.40 9.60
C PHE A 609 -16.32 -14.76 9.21
N VAL A 610 -15.00 -14.94 9.37
CA VAL A 610 -14.31 -16.17 9.00
C VAL A 610 -14.61 -17.26 10.03
N GLY A 611 -15.22 -18.37 9.60
CA GLY A 611 -15.70 -19.43 10.48
C GLY A 611 -14.62 -20.41 10.97
N SER A 612 -13.40 -20.35 10.43
CA SER A 612 -12.30 -21.21 10.88
C SER A 612 -11.74 -20.73 12.22
N LYS A 613 -11.69 -21.64 13.21
CA LYS A 613 -11.00 -21.43 14.49
C LYS A 613 -9.49 -21.16 14.37
N ASP A 614 -8.89 -21.51 13.23
CA ASP A 614 -7.47 -21.29 12.98
C ASP A 614 -7.19 -19.87 12.47
N PHE A 615 -8.23 -19.16 12.01
CA PHE A 615 -8.16 -17.74 11.71
C PHE A 615 -8.54 -16.96 12.97
N LEU A 616 -7.57 -16.26 13.56
CA LEU A 616 -7.80 -15.57 14.81
C LEU A 616 -8.51 -14.22 14.59
N PRO A 617 -9.62 -13.94 15.30
CA PRO A 617 -10.32 -12.67 15.20
C PRO A 617 -9.54 -11.52 15.87
N LEU A 618 -9.99 -10.29 15.65
CA LEU A 618 -9.34 -9.07 16.14
C LEU A 618 -9.05 -9.08 17.65
N ASN A 619 -10.02 -9.54 18.45
CA ASN A 619 -9.91 -9.60 19.92
C ASN A 619 -8.93 -10.67 20.44
N GLN A 620 -8.35 -11.49 19.57
CA GLN A 620 -7.34 -12.50 19.93
C GLN A 620 -5.95 -12.14 19.41
N ARG A 621 -5.75 -10.90 18.96
CA ARG A 621 -4.50 -10.41 18.37
C ARG A 621 -3.92 -9.28 19.21
N GLY A 622 -2.62 -9.12 19.13
CA GLY A 622 -1.89 -8.10 19.87
C GLY A 622 -1.40 -6.93 19.02
N THR A 623 -0.76 -5.98 19.70
CA THR A 623 -0.08 -4.83 19.12
C THR A 623 1.32 -4.66 19.73
N VAL A 624 2.25 -4.13 18.93
CA VAL A 624 3.60 -3.77 19.36
C VAL A 624 3.89 -2.35 18.88
N SER A 625 4.37 -1.50 19.79
CA SER A 625 4.72 -0.12 19.50
C SER A 625 6.07 0.26 20.12
N GLY A 626 6.63 1.37 19.66
CA GLY A 626 7.86 1.90 20.20
C GLY A 626 8.40 3.05 19.36
N ARG A 627 9.65 3.42 19.63
CA ARG A 627 10.41 4.44 18.90
C ARG A 627 11.78 3.89 18.56
N LEU A 628 12.11 3.80 17.28
CA LEU A 628 13.44 3.42 16.83
C LEU A 628 14.29 4.67 16.60
N LEU A 629 15.47 4.68 17.19
CA LEU A 629 16.53 5.67 16.96
C LEU A 629 17.72 4.98 16.30
N VAL A 630 18.49 5.72 15.52
CA VAL A 630 19.78 5.28 14.99
C VAL A 630 20.90 6.08 15.63
N GLN A 631 21.93 5.39 16.09
CA GLN A 631 23.17 5.98 16.59
C GLN A 631 24.34 5.45 15.76
N ASP A 632 24.78 6.21 14.76
CA ASP A 632 25.91 5.85 13.91
C ASP A 632 27.23 6.38 14.50
N GLY A 633 28.04 5.47 15.05
CA GLY A 633 29.29 5.80 15.73
C GLY A 633 29.09 6.67 16.99
N VAL A 634 29.88 7.75 17.10
CA VAL A 634 29.82 8.69 18.23
C VAL A 634 28.74 9.76 18.08
N CYS A 635 27.96 9.73 16.99
CA CYS A 635 26.88 10.67 16.76
C CYS A 635 25.79 10.53 17.82
N LYS A 636 25.04 11.61 18.09
CA LYS A 636 23.85 11.54 18.93
C LYS A 636 22.80 10.66 18.25
N ALA A 637 22.11 9.82 19.03
CA ALA A 637 20.98 9.05 18.54
C ALA A 637 19.92 9.97 17.91
N GLN A 638 19.53 9.65 16.68
CA GLN A 638 18.55 10.41 15.89
C GLN A 638 17.35 9.53 15.51
N PRO A 639 16.17 10.10 15.27
CA PRO A 639 15.01 9.38 14.75
C PRO A 639 15.33 8.48 13.55
N ALA A 640 14.96 7.21 13.62
CA ALA A 640 15.06 6.30 12.49
C ALA A 640 13.89 6.55 11.52
N HIS A 641 13.97 7.57 10.68
CA HIS A 641 12.90 7.93 9.76
C HIS A 641 12.70 6.87 8.65
N ASN A 642 11.44 6.50 8.35
CA ASN A 642 11.06 5.52 7.32
C ASN A 642 11.69 4.14 7.50
N ALA A 643 12.17 3.81 8.69
CA ALA A 643 12.69 2.49 9.01
C ALA A 643 11.59 1.45 8.83
N TYR A 644 11.92 0.35 8.17
CA TYR A 644 11.03 -0.80 8.16
C TYR A 644 11.23 -1.55 9.47
N VAL A 645 10.17 -1.63 10.27
CA VAL A 645 10.17 -2.32 11.56
C VAL A 645 9.18 -3.47 11.47
N GLY A 646 9.61 -4.69 11.81
CA GLY A 646 8.78 -5.87 11.67
C GLY A 646 9.00 -6.95 12.71
N LEU A 647 8.01 -7.81 12.86
CA LEU A 647 8.03 -9.01 13.69
C LEU A 647 8.06 -10.22 12.77
N ALA A 648 8.94 -11.17 13.04
CA ALA A 648 8.97 -12.48 12.41
C ALA A 648 9.45 -13.52 13.42
N LEU A 649 9.48 -14.79 13.02
CA LEU A 649 10.04 -15.83 13.90
C LEU A 649 11.46 -15.47 14.35
N PRO A 650 11.86 -15.89 15.57
CA PRO A 650 13.22 -15.70 16.07
C PRO A 650 14.29 -16.24 15.13
N GLY A 651 15.39 -15.51 15.01
CA GLY A 651 16.51 -15.78 14.14
C GLY A 651 17.59 -14.71 14.28
N ASP A 652 18.60 -14.75 13.42
CA ASP A 652 19.71 -13.79 13.44
C ASP A 652 19.31 -12.44 12.81
N ALA A 653 20.13 -11.40 13.01
CA ALA A 653 19.97 -10.15 12.28
C ALA A 653 19.96 -10.41 10.76
N GLY A 654 19.01 -9.81 10.04
CA GLY A 654 18.79 -10.02 8.60
C GLY A 654 17.96 -11.25 8.23
N SER A 655 17.69 -12.17 9.18
CA SER A 655 16.88 -13.37 8.92
C SER A 655 15.42 -13.07 8.53
N TRP A 656 14.91 -11.88 8.88
CA TRP A 656 13.56 -11.45 8.52
C TRP A 656 13.29 -11.52 7.01
N GLN A 657 14.26 -11.14 6.17
CA GLN A 657 14.10 -11.19 4.70
C GLN A 657 14.26 -12.60 4.11
N LYS A 658 14.46 -13.62 4.95
CA LYS A 658 14.60 -15.03 4.55
C LYS A 658 13.57 -15.93 5.23
N GLU A 659 12.94 -15.46 6.31
CA GLU A 659 11.91 -16.19 7.03
C GLU A 659 10.74 -16.54 6.09
N CYS A 660 10.36 -17.81 6.01
CA CYS A 660 9.30 -18.28 5.12
C CYS A 660 8.24 -19.19 5.77
N LYS A 661 8.38 -19.57 7.04
CA LYS A 661 7.44 -20.45 7.75
C LYS A 661 6.48 -19.65 8.64
N GLY A 662 6.97 -18.65 9.35
CA GLY A 662 6.24 -17.89 10.35
C GLY A 662 5.20 -16.92 9.78
N TYR A 663 4.38 -16.38 10.67
CA TYR A 663 3.70 -15.11 10.39
C TYR A 663 4.70 -13.96 10.51
N GLN A 664 4.48 -12.89 9.75
CA GLN A 664 5.29 -11.69 9.83
C GLN A 664 4.45 -10.42 9.76
N PHE A 665 4.85 -9.38 10.46
CA PHE A 665 4.09 -8.14 10.56
C PHE A 665 5.05 -6.98 10.44
N TRP A 666 4.68 -5.90 9.76
CA TRP A 666 5.57 -4.76 9.64
C TRP A 666 4.86 -3.45 9.39
N THR A 667 5.60 -2.38 9.65
CA THR A 667 5.21 -1.01 9.36
C THR A 667 6.45 -0.20 9.01
N GLN A 668 6.25 1.04 8.57
CA GLN A 668 7.32 2.03 8.50
C GLN A 668 7.21 2.96 9.71
N SER A 669 8.35 3.32 10.30
CA SER A 669 8.39 4.37 11.31
C SER A 669 8.11 5.75 10.69
N ASP A 670 7.59 6.66 11.50
CA ASP A 670 7.35 8.04 11.10
C ASP A 670 8.64 8.89 11.07
N ARG A 671 8.52 10.22 11.01
CA ARG A 671 9.67 11.15 11.05
C ARG A 671 10.43 11.18 12.37
N ASP A 672 9.76 10.81 13.46
CA ASP A 672 10.30 10.82 14.82
C ASP A 672 10.79 9.44 15.24
N GLY A 673 10.68 8.43 14.36
CA GLY A 673 11.10 7.05 14.59
C GLY A 673 10.04 6.21 15.28
N HIS A 674 8.83 6.73 15.51
CA HIS A 674 7.75 5.97 16.13
C HIS A 674 7.19 4.94 15.17
N PHE A 675 6.92 3.73 15.68
CA PHE A 675 6.30 2.66 14.92
C PHE A 675 5.14 2.04 15.71
N PHE A 676 4.15 1.53 14.98
CA PHE A 676 2.97 0.86 15.52
C PHE A 676 2.59 -0.32 14.62
N ILE A 677 2.70 -1.55 15.13
CA ILE A 677 2.34 -2.80 14.46
C ILE A 677 1.10 -3.36 15.15
N LYS A 678 0.02 -3.53 14.38
CA LYS A 678 -1.28 -4.01 14.88
C LYS A 678 -1.63 -5.40 14.36
N ASN A 679 -2.67 -5.99 14.94
CA ASN A 679 -3.29 -7.24 14.47
C ASN A 679 -2.34 -8.46 14.48
N ILE A 680 -1.40 -8.49 15.42
CA ILE A 680 -0.36 -9.50 15.50
C ILE A 680 -0.95 -10.80 16.05
N VAL A 681 -0.77 -11.90 15.34
CA VAL A 681 -1.16 -13.24 15.78
C VAL A 681 -0.36 -13.62 17.04
N PRO A 682 -0.97 -14.27 18.06
CA PRO A 682 -0.25 -14.86 19.18
C PRO A 682 0.90 -15.76 18.76
N GLY A 683 2.05 -15.58 19.40
CA GLY A 683 3.30 -16.25 19.04
C GLY A 683 4.52 -15.63 19.70
N GLY A 684 5.66 -16.28 19.52
CA GLY A 684 6.97 -15.75 19.89
C GLY A 684 7.67 -15.16 18.67
N TYR A 685 8.12 -13.91 18.79
CA TYR A 685 8.72 -13.14 17.70
C TYR A 685 10.04 -12.49 18.15
N ASN A 686 10.92 -12.19 17.20
CA ASN A 686 11.89 -11.11 17.38
C ASN A 686 11.41 -9.88 16.60
N LEU A 687 11.74 -8.69 17.09
CA LEU A 687 11.58 -7.45 16.34
C LEU A 687 12.86 -7.21 15.53
N TYR A 688 12.68 -6.98 14.24
CA TYR A 688 13.72 -6.66 13.28
C TYR A 688 13.48 -5.25 12.75
N ALA A 689 14.55 -4.58 12.35
CA ALA A 689 14.41 -3.36 11.58
C ALA A 689 15.57 -3.14 10.61
N TRP A 690 15.36 -2.29 9.64
CA TRP A 690 16.43 -1.67 8.85
C TRP A 690 16.01 -0.25 8.50
N VAL A 691 17.00 0.63 8.39
CA VAL A 691 16.77 2.07 8.26
C VAL A 691 17.39 2.53 6.96
N PRO A 692 16.59 3.03 5.99
CA PRO A 692 17.15 3.59 4.76
C PRO A 692 18.23 4.63 5.08
N GLY A 693 19.39 4.50 4.43
CA GLY A 693 20.55 5.38 4.68
C GLY A 693 21.48 4.90 5.81
N PHE A 694 21.18 3.76 6.46
CA PHE A 694 22.12 3.12 7.39
C PHE A 694 22.35 1.65 7.02
N ILE A 695 23.62 1.24 7.03
CA ILE A 695 24.02 -0.14 6.78
C ILE A 695 23.48 -1.10 7.85
N GLY A 696 23.33 -2.38 7.49
CA GLY A 696 23.06 -3.49 8.41
C GLY A 696 21.59 -3.76 8.72
N ASP A 697 21.39 -4.71 9.64
CA ASP A 697 20.09 -5.17 10.12
C ASP A 697 20.03 -5.04 11.65
N TYR A 698 18.97 -4.41 12.13
CA TYR A 698 18.65 -4.35 13.55
C TYR A 698 17.85 -5.59 13.98
N ILE A 699 18.18 -6.10 15.16
CA ILE A 699 17.36 -7.08 15.90
C ILE A 699 17.25 -6.63 17.36
N TYR A 700 16.03 -6.61 17.88
CA TYR A 700 15.79 -6.43 19.31
C TYR A 700 16.15 -7.73 20.04
N PRO A 701 17.04 -7.68 21.06
CA PRO A 701 17.62 -8.89 21.67
C PRO A 701 16.60 -9.74 22.43
N THR A 702 15.53 -9.12 22.94
CA THR A 702 14.50 -9.82 23.71
C THR A 702 13.40 -10.33 22.80
N LYS A 703 13.04 -11.61 22.96
CA LYS A 703 11.88 -12.20 22.27
C LYS A 703 10.58 -11.57 22.77
N ILE A 704 9.74 -11.16 21.84
CA ILE A 704 8.42 -10.60 22.08
C ILE A 704 7.41 -11.75 22.07
N SER A 705 6.70 -11.94 23.18
CA SER A 705 5.63 -12.94 23.28
C SER A 705 4.28 -12.24 23.20
N ILE A 706 3.54 -12.53 22.13
CA ILE A 706 2.14 -12.10 21.98
C ILE A 706 1.26 -13.23 22.50
N LYS A 707 0.40 -12.91 23.46
CA LYS A 707 -0.59 -13.84 24.01
C LYS A 707 -2.00 -13.34 23.71
N PRO A 708 -2.99 -14.23 23.57
CA PRO A 708 -4.39 -13.82 23.58
C PRO A 708 -4.69 -13.11 24.91
N ASP A 709 -5.49 -12.04 24.90
CA ASP A 709 -6.03 -11.50 26.15
C ASP A 709 -7.00 -12.54 26.73
N THR A 710 -6.55 -13.25 27.76
CA THR A 710 -7.31 -14.36 28.37
C THR A 710 -8.12 -13.94 29.60
N ASP A 711 -8.46 -12.66 29.79
CA ASP A 711 -9.30 -12.29 30.94
C ASP A 711 -10.79 -12.62 30.66
N PRO A 712 -11.37 -13.68 31.27
CA PRO A 712 -12.73 -14.10 31.01
C PRO A 712 -13.75 -13.20 31.72
N PHE A 713 -13.32 -12.30 32.62
CA PHE A 713 -14.23 -11.45 33.41
C PHE A 713 -14.81 -10.26 32.64
N MET A 714 -14.38 -10.03 31.40
CA MET A 714 -15.01 -9.04 30.51
C MET A 714 -16.05 -9.65 29.54
N ILE A 715 -16.30 -10.97 29.61
CA ILE A 715 -17.19 -11.70 28.68
C ILE A 715 -18.69 -11.56 29.06
N ASN A 716 -19.03 -11.05 30.25
CA ASN A 716 -20.42 -10.84 30.70
C ASN A 716 -20.75 -9.37 31.03
N SER A 717 -20.34 -8.42 30.19
CA SER A 717 -20.82 -7.04 30.28
C SER A 717 -21.67 -6.71 29.04
N PRO A 718 -22.97 -6.37 29.19
CA PRO A 718 -23.91 -6.21 28.08
C PRO A 718 -23.69 -4.95 27.22
N TYR A 719 -22.49 -4.38 27.19
CA TYR A 719 -22.17 -3.16 26.42
C TYR A 719 -21.59 -3.43 25.03
N CYS A 720 -21.94 -4.56 24.42
CA CYS A 720 -21.62 -4.87 23.03
C CYS A 720 -22.86 -5.41 22.29
N ILE A 721 -23.93 -4.61 22.24
CA ILE A 721 -24.87 -4.46 21.11
C ILE A 721 -25.60 -3.12 21.38
N CYS A 722 -25.31 -2.08 20.61
CA CYS A 722 -26.23 -0.96 20.46
C CYS A 722 -26.55 -0.81 18.98
N ASN A 723 -27.58 -1.55 18.56
CA ASN A 723 -28.49 -1.06 17.54
C ASN A 723 -29.14 0.22 18.08
N LEU A 724 -29.18 1.25 17.23
CA LEU A 724 -29.91 2.48 17.45
C LEU A 724 -31.41 2.19 17.43
N THR A 725 -32.08 2.35 18.58
CA THR A 725 -33.43 2.94 18.63
C THR A 725 -33.58 3.72 19.93
N LEU A 726 -34.13 4.91 19.78
CA LEU A 726 -34.23 5.95 20.78
C LEU A 726 -35.64 5.87 21.41
N GLN A 727 -35.77 5.30 22.62
CA GLN A 727 -36.86 5.66 23.54
C GLN A 727 -36.68 5.05 24.93
N GLU A 728 -36.93 5.91 25.93
CA GLU A 728 -37.34 5.60 27.31
C GLU A 728 -36.26 5.34 28.37
N HIS A 729 -35.98 6.40 29.14
CA HIS A 729 -35.59 6.33 30.55
C HIS A 729 -36.45 7.32 31.34
N LEU A 730 -37.41 6.81 32.10
CA LEU A 730 -37.87 7.43 33.35
C LEU A 730 -38.28 6.32 34.33
N ALA A 731 -37.97 6.56 35.61
CA ALA A 731 -38.31 5.81 36.81
C ALA A 731 -37.39 4.63 37.19
N PHE A 732 -36.47 4.84 38.14
CA PHE A 732 -36.76 4.71 39.58
C PHE A 732 -35.49 5.04 40.36
N ALA A 733 -35.49 6.23 40.98
CA ALA A 733 -34.68 6.51 42.15
C ALA A 733 -35.59 6.30 43.37
N ASN A 734 -35.21 5.41 44.28
CA ASN A 734 -35.38 5.50 45.73
C ASN A 734 -35.13 4.12 46.36
N CYS A 735 -34.05 4.01 47.13
CA CYS A 735 -34.06 3.58 48.54
C CYS A 735 -32.62 3.40 49.04
N THR A 736 -32.30 4.16 50.09
CA THR A 736 -31.09 4.05 50.92
C THR A 736 -31.15 2.81 51.84
N PRO A 737 -29.99 2.37 52.37
CA PRO A 737 -29.82 1.03 52.97
C PRO A 737 -29.98 1.06 54.51
N PRO A 738 -30.05 -0.12 55.15
CA PRO A 738 -29.59 -0.24 56.53
C PRO A 738 -28.36 -1.16 56.63
N ALA A 739 -27.39 -0.68 57.40
CA ALA A 739 -26.29 -1.45 57.93
C ALA A 739 -26.73 -2.22 59.20
N SER A 740 -26.21 -3.42 59.43
CA SER A 740 -25.32 -3.74 60.58
C SER A 740 -25.21 -5.24 60.89
N ASN A 741 -23.97 -5.60 61.27
CA ASN A 741 -23.52 -6.65 62.19
C ASN A 741 -23.66 -8.14 61.82
N TYR A 742 -22.52 -8.84 61.75
CA TYR A 742 -22.16 -9.91 62.70
C TYR A 742 -20.65 -10.22 62.69
N LEU A 743 -20.17 -10.57 63.88
CA LEU A 743 -18.79 -10.77 64.33
C LEU A 743 -18.19 -12.15 63.95
N GLY A 744 -16.84 -12.24 63.87
CA GLY A 744 -16.11 -13.34 64.52
C GLY A 744 -14.99 -14.10 63.78
N ARG A 745 -13.76 -13.94 64.31
CA ARG A 745 -12.60 -14.88 64.41
C ARG A 745 -11.46 -14.91 63.35
N ASN A 746 -10.41 -14.09 63.61
CA ASN A 746 -9.01 -14.40 64.03
C ASN A 746 -8.10 -15.47 63.31
N PRO A 747 -6.75 -15.42 63.44
CA PRO A 747 -5.81 -15.04 62.36
C PRO A 747 -4.59 -15.99 62.18
N SER A 748 -3.79 -15.79 61.12
CA SER A 748 -2.31 -15.96 61.18
C SER A 748 -1.61 -15.51 59.89
N ASN A 749 -0.74 -14.52 60.04
CA ASN A 749 0.21 -14.00 59.04
C ASN A 749 1.23 -15.04 58.57
N ALA A 750 1.54 -15.06 57.27
CA ALA A 750 2.89 -15.25 56.76
C ALA A 750 3.00 -14.79 55.29
N ASN A 751 3.81 -13.75 55.08
CA ASN A 751 4.60 -13.44 53.88
C ASN A 751 3.86 -13.03 52.59
N LEU A 752 3.57 -11.72 52.49
CA LEU A 752 3.21 -11.03 51.24
C LEU A 752 4.26 -9.98 50.81
N GLU A 753 5.52 -10.15 51.26
CA GLU A 753 6.66 -9.31 50.84
C GLU A 753 7.77 -10.19 50.25
N THR A 754 7.53 -10.88 49.13
CA THR A 754 8.64 -11.46 48.32
C THR A 754 8.28 -11.84 46.87
N MET A 755 7.37 -11.13 46.19
CA MET A 755 7.09 -11.37 44.75
C MET A 755 7.20 -10.14 43.84
N CYS A 756 7.83 -9.07 44.31
CA CYS A 756 8.23 -7.95 43.47
C CYS A 756 9.75 -7.91 43.33
N ASN A 757 10.34 -8.92 42.66
CA ASN A 757 11.68 -8.86 42.06
C ASN A 757 11.92 -10.10 41.19
N ASN A 758 11.27 -10.14 40.02
CA ASN A 758 11.75 -10.93 38.88
C ASN A 758 11.19 -10.34 37.57
N PRO A 759 12.00 -9.67 36.71
CA PRO A 759 11.52 -8.99 35.50
C PRO A 759 11.44 -9.95 34.31
N SER A 760 10.74 -11.07 34.45
CA SER A 760 10.57 -12.04 33.37
C SER A 760 9.13 -12.50 33.29
N SER A 761 8.25 -11.63 32.77
CA SER A 761 7.00 -11.92 32.04
C SER A 761 5.87 -10.92 32.31
N LEU A 762 5.97 -9.69 31.79
CA LEU A 762 4.76 -8.90 31.58
C LEU A 762 4.16 -9.25 30.21
N ASN A 763 3.10 -10.06 30.26
CA ASN A 763 2.28 -10.47 29.11
C ASN A 763 0.95 -9.72 29.14
N TRP A 764 0.67 -8.84 28.19
CA TRP A 764 -0.68 -8.37 27.85
C TRP A 764 -0.71 -7.95 26.37
N GLY A 765 -1.85 -8.05 25.68
CA GLY A 765 -1.96 -7.94 24.21
C GLY A 765 -1.40 -6.66 23.56
N ASN A 766 -1.03 -5.63 24.33
CA ASN A 766 -0.41 -4.40 23.83
C ASN A 766 0.98 -4.22 24.47
N ILE A 767 2.03 -4.26 23.65
CA ILE A 767 3.42 -4.14 24.08
C ILE A 767 3.98 -2.81 23.58
N ASN A 768 4.50 -1.98 24.49
CA ASN A 768 5.28 -0.79 24.15
C ASN A 768 6.74 -1.05 24.54
N LEU A 769 7.66 -0.89 23.58
CA LEU A 769 9.09 -1.11 23.75
C LEU A 769 9.87 0.18 24.06
N ASP A 770 9.16 1.28 24.33
CA ASP A 770 9.71 2.61 24.56
C ASP A 770 10.68 3.02 23.45
N SER A 771 11.91 3.41 23.79
CA SER A 771 12.93 3.82 22.81
C SER A 771 13.97 2.73 22.62
N LEU A 772 14.13 2.32 21.36
CA LEU A 772 15.11 1.38 20.88
C LEU A 772 16.23 2.13 20.16
N VAL A 773 17.48 1.72 20.36
CA VAL A 773 18.63 2.30 19.67
C VAL A 773 19.25 1.25 18.77
N TYR A 774 19.27 1.53 17.47
CA TYR A 774 20.02 0.79 16.48
C TYR A 774 21.41 1.40 16.34
N ASN A 775 22.45 0.60 16.58
CA ASN A 775 23.84 0.95 16.28
C ASN A 775 24.23 0.24 14.98
N PRO A 776 24.33 0.95 13.83
CA PRO A 776 24.81 0.36 12.59
C PRO A 776 26.19 -0.27 12.79
N PRO A 777 26.50 -1.39 12.12
CA PRO A 777 27.75 -2.13 12.28
C PRO A 777 28.95 -1.40 11.66
N ARG A 778 29.33 -0.25 12.24
CA ARG A 778 30.43 0.59 11.80
C ARG A 778 31.55 0.60 12.84
N ASN A 779 32.74 0.15 12.45
CA ASN A 779 33.91 0.03 13.36
C ASN A 779 34.79 1.29 13.41
N GLY A 780 34.51 2.30 12.57
CA GLY A 780 35.31 3.53 12.49
C GLY A 780 34.70 4.56 11.53
N PRO A 781 35.31 5.75 11.39
CA PRO A 781 34.82 6.79 10.48
C PRO A 781 34.73 6.29 9.03
N THR A 782 33.66 6.68 8.32
CA THR A 782 33.52 6.40 6.88
C THR A 782 34.58 7.17 6.10
N LEU A 783 35.45 6.46 5.39
CA LEU A 783 36.43 7.09 4.48
C LEU A 783 35.80 7.48 3.15
N TRP A 784 34.91 6.64 2.62
CA TRP A 784 34.12 6.85 1.42
C TRP A 784 32.90 5.91 1.42
N GLU A 785 31.86 6.29 0.68
CA GLU A 785 30.62 5.53 0.52
C GLU A 785 30.18 5.60 -0.95
N ILE A 786 29.63 4.52 -1.47
CA ILE A 786 29.09 4.43 -2.84
C ILE A 786 27.64 4.01 -2.71
N GLY A 787 26.73 4.89 -3.14
CA GLY A 787 25.30 4.70 -2.98
C GLY A 787 24.79 4.96 -1.56
N ILE A 788 23.52 4.64 -1.36
CA ILE A 788 22.73 4.79 -0.16
C ILE A 788 22.34 3.37 0.29
N PRO A 789 22.58 2.98 1.55
CA PRO A 789 22.16 1.68 2.06
C PRO A 789 20.64 1.68 2.33
N ASP A 790 19.84 1.60 1.27
CA ASP A 790 18.37 1.57 1.30
C ASP A 790 17.78 0.28 0.69
N ARG A 791 18.65 -0.66 0.27
CA ARG A 791 18.33 -1.93 -0.41
C ARG A 791 17.77 -1.74 -1.82
N SER A 792 18.06 -0.62 -2.45
CA SER A 792 17.77 -0.35 -3.84
C SER A 792 19.05 -0.18 -4.64
N ALA A 793 19.01 -0.62 -5.90
CA ALA A 793 20.02 -0.26 -6.90
C ALA A 793 19.56 0.90 -7.79
N ALA A 794 18.41 1.52 -7.49
CA ALA A 794 17.75 2.49 -8.37
C ALA A 794 18.52 3.81 -8.52
N GLU A 795 19.43 4.11 -7.60
CA GLU A 795 20.27 5.30 -7.66
C GLU A 795 21.50 5.14 -8.57
N PHE A 796 21.90 3.89 -8.86
CA PHE A 796 23.07 3.59 -9.68
C PHE A 796 22.77 3.75 -11.17
N TYR A 797 23.82 3.71 -11.98
CA TYR A 797 23.69 3.80 -13.43
C TYR A 797 23.00 2.55 -14.02
N VAL A 798 21.76 2.74 -14.47
CA VAL A 798 20.99 1.78 -15.25
C VAL A 798 21.08 2.18 -16.74
N PRO A 799 21.77 1.40 -17.59
CA PRO A 799 22.00 1.77 -18.98
C PRO A 799 20.71 1.71 -19.80
N ASP A 800 20.72 2.30 -20.98
CA ASP A 800 19.61 2.10 -21.92
C ASP A 800 19.53 0.65 -22.41
N PRO A 801 18.32 0.08 -22.53
CA PRO A 801 18.16 -1.26 -23.07
C PRO A 801 18.54 -1.28 -24.55
N ASN A 802 19.02 -2.43 -25.03
CA ASN A 802 19.18 -2.66 -26.46
C ASN A 802 17.84 -2.33 -27.16
N PRO A 803 17.82 -1.41 -28.15
CA PRO A 803 16.59 -1.03 -28.85
C PRO A 803 15.80 -2.19 -29.42
N GLU A 804 16.47 -3.28 -29.81
CA GLU A 804 15.85 -4.50 -30.38
C GLU A 804 15.20 -5.42 -29.33
N LEU A 805 15.49 -5.22 -28.04
CA LEU A 805 14.99 -6.04 -26.93
C LEU A 805 14.07 -5.25 -25.97
N ARG A 806 13.75 -4.01 -26.32
CA ARG A 806 13.05 -3.06 -25.45
C ARG A 806 11.59 -3.47 -25.24
N ASN A 807 11.16 -3.60 -24.00
CA ASN A 807 9.75 -3.70 -23.65
C ASN A 807 9.16 -2.30 -23.41
N LYS A 808 8.10 -1.94 -24.15
CA LYS A 808 7.53 -0.58 -24.14
C LYS A 808 6.81 -0.24 -22.83
N LEU A 809 6.48 -1.23 -22.00
CA LEU A 809 5.91 -1.00 -20.67
C LEU A 809 6.86 -0.21 -19.76
N TYR A 810 8.17 -0.34 -19.94
CA TYR A 810 9.19 0.23 -19.05
C TYR A 810 9.96 1.41 -19.65
N THR A 811 9.56 1.94 -20.80
CA THR A 811 10.28 3.04 -21.46
C THR A 811 10.04 4.40 -20.80
N ASN A 812 8.90 4.56 -20.13
CA ASN A 812 8.48 5.83 -19.53
C ASN A 812 8.45 5.77 -17.98
N LEU A 813 8.95 4.68 -17.41
CA LEU A 813 8.88 4.40 -15.97
C LEU A 813 10.29 4.43 -15.37
N GLY A 814 10.80 5.64 -15.10
CA GLY A 814 12.15 5.87 -14.55
C GLY A 814 12.65 4.81 -13.56
N PRO A 815 11.97 4.59 -12.41
CA PRO A 815 12.44 3.65 -11.40
C PRO A 815 12.27 2.17 -11.78
N ASP A 816 11.48 1.83 -12.81
CA ASP A 816 11.28 0.44 -13.26
C ASP A 816 12.16 0.09 -14.48
N LYS A 817 13.04 1.00 -14.92
CA LYS A 817 13.94 0.78 -16.07
C LYS A 817 14.74 -0.52 -15.93
N PHE A 818 15.18 -0.86 -14.71
CA PHE A 818 15.93 -2.07 -14.39
C PHE A 818 15.21 -3.38 -14.77
N ARG A 819 13.90 -3.34 -15.03
CA ARG A 819 13.08 -4.50 -15.45
C ARG A 819 13.20 -4.83 -16.93
N GLN A 820 13.93 -4.03 -17.72
CA GLN A 820 14.19 -4.35 -19.12
C GLN A 820 15.10 -5.58 -19.22
N TYR A 821 14.76 -6.48 -20.15
CA TYR A 821 15.56 -7.67 -20.41
C TYR A 821 16.94 -7.29 -20.97
N GLY A 822 17.98 -8.01 -20.55
CA GLY A 822 19.33 -7.91 -21.11
C GLY A 822 20.15 -6.73 -20.60
N LEU A 823 19.66 -5.94 -19.64
CA LEU A 823 20.41 -4.79 -19.10
C LEU A 823 21.74 -5.20 -18.45
N TRP A 824 21.83 -6.38 -17.82
CA TRP A 824 23.09 -6.89 -17.26
C TRP A 824 24.15 -7.14 -18.34
N ALA A 825 23.74 -7.50 -19.56
CA ALA A 825 24.66 -7.76 -20.67
C ALA A 825 25.32 -6.46 -21.18
N ARG A 826 24.65 -5.31 -20.98
CA ARG A 826 25.18 -3.99 -21.35
C ARG A 826 26.47 -3.64 -20.62
N TYR A 827 26.76 -4.25 -19.46
CA TYR A 827 28.03 -4.07 -18.76
C TYR A 827 29.21 -4.44 -19.67
N ASN A 828 29.18 -5.63 -20.27
CA ASN A 828 30.25 -6.10 -21.17
C ASN A 828 30.34 -5.31 -22.49
N GLU A 829 29.26 -4.64 -22.89
CA GLU A 829 29.24 -3.79 -24.09
C GLU A 829 29.86 -2.42 -23.82
N LEU A 830 29.63 -1.85 -22.63
CA LEU A 830 30.17 -0.57 -22.21
C LEU A 830 31.62 -0.68 -21.70
N TYR A 831 31.99 -1.84 -21.14
CA TYR A 831 33.31 -2.12 -20.57
C TYR A 831 33.99 -3.31 -21.28
N PRO A 832 34.25 -3.25 -22.61
CA PRO A 832 34.67 -4.43 -23.40
C PRO A 832 36.15 -4.82 -23.25
N LYS A 833 36.99 -3.95 -22.69
CA LYS A 833 38.46 -4.13 -22.62
C LYS A 833 38.98 -4.27 -21.20
N SER A 834 38.32 -3.64 -20.24
CA SER A 834 38.69 -3.60 -18.83
C SER A 834 37.44 -3.37 -18.01
N ASP A 835 37.42 -3.83 -16.76
CA ASP A 835 36.33 -3.56 -15.84
C ASP A 835 36.16 -2.07 -15.53
N LEU A 836 35.01 -1.74 -14.94
CA LEU A 836 34.66 -0.42 -14.45
C LEU A 836 35.69 0.06 -13.41
N ILE A 837 36.34 1.19 -13.69
CA ILE A 837 37.24 1.86 -12.76
C ILE A 837 36.47 3.03 -12.12
N TYR A 838 36.20 2.92 -10.82
CA TYR A 838 35.59 3.98 -10.03
C TYR A 838 36.64 4.70 -9.20
N THR A 839 36.81 6.02 -9.40
CA THR A 839 37.78 6.82 -8.66
C THR A 839 37.06 7.60 -7.55
N VAL A 840 37.31 7.23 -6.30
CA VAL A 840 36.73 7.93 -5.13
C VAL A 840 37.09 9.41 -5.17
N GLY A 841 36.07 10.28 -5.01
CA GLY A 841 36.22 11.73 -5.07
C GLY A 841 36.22 12.34 -6.48
N VAL A 842 36.15 11.52 -7.53
CA VAL A 842 36.09 11.96 -8.94
C VAL A 842 34.87 11.38 -9.66
N SER A 843 34.62 10.08 -9.53
CA SER A 843 33.49 9.39 -10.15
C SER A 843 32.17 9.68 -9.41
N ASP A 844 31.06 9.65 -10.15
CA ASP A 844 29.70 9.87 -9.67
C ASP A 844 28.93 8.53 -9.73
N TYR A 845 28.58 7.93 -8.59
CA TYR A 845 27.93 6.63 -8.56
C TYR A 845 26.56 6.59 -9.27
N HIS A 846 25.92 7.73 -9.48
CA HIS A 846 24.68 7.81 -10.26
C HIS A 846 24.89 7.59 -11.77
N LYS A 847 26.13 7.78 -12.26
CA LYS A 847 26.49 7.72 -13.69
C LYS A 847 27.55 6.68 -14.00
N ASP A 848 28.49 6.52 -13.09
CA ASP A 848 29.72 5.78 -13.30
C ASP A 848 29.72 4.44 -12.57
N TRP A 849 28.81 4.21 -11.61
CA TRP A 849 28.65 2.93 -10.94
C TRP A 849 27.50 2.13 -11.57
N PHE A 850 27.85 1.08 -12.31
CA PHE A 850 26.86 0.26 -13.01
C PHE A 850 26.04 -0.58 -12.01
N TYR A 851 24.71 -0.58 -12.16
CA TYR A 851 23.79 -1.16 -11.18
C TYR A 851 23.96 -2.68 -10.95
N ALA A 852 24.49 -3.42 -11.93
CA ALA A 852 24.74 -4.86 -11.87
C ALA A 852 26.01 -5.26 -12.65
N GLN A 853 27.12 -5.50 -11.96
CA GLN A 853 28.39 -5.85 -12.59
C GLN A 853 28.42 -7.35 -12.93
N ALA A 854 28.50 -7.67 -14.23
CA ALA A 854 28.51 -9.03 -14.73
C ALA A 854 29.90 -9.39 -15.27
N LEU A 855 30.41 -10.58 -14.92
CA LEU A 855 31.72 -11.04 -15.39
C LEU A 855 31.82 -11.05 -16.92
N SER A 856 33.01 -10.74 -17.43
CA SER A 856 33.27 -10.80 -18.86
C SER A 856 33.22 -12.24 -19.37
N LYS A 857 32.67 -12.45 -20.58
CA LYS A 857 32.67 -13.78 -21.24
C LYS A 857 34.09 -14.38 -21.38
N LYS A 858 35.14 -13.55 -21.43
CA LYS A 858 36.54 -13.99 -21.49
C LYS A 858 37.03 -14.59 -20.17
N GLU A 859 36.64 -14.02 -19.03
CA GLU A 859 37.04 -14.52 -17.71
C GLU A 859 36.26 -15.77 -17.30
N ILE A 860 35.00 -15.90 -17.72
CA ILE A 860 34.22 -17.14 -17.52
C ILE A 860 34.91 -18.33 -18.21
N CYS A 861 35.47 -18.14 -19.41
CA CYS A 861 36.24 -19.17 -20.12
C CYS A 861 37.62 -19.43 -19.49
N ALA A 862 38.28 -18.41 -18.94
CA ALA A 862 39.59 -18.57 -18.28
C ALA A 862 39.47 -19.29 -16.93
N ASN A 863 38.45 -18.96 -16.13
CA ASN A 863 38.20 -19.59 -14.83
C ASN A 863 37.70 -21.03 -14.96
N HIS A 864 37.00 -21.39 -16.05
CA HIS A 864 36.65 -22.78 -16.32
C HIS A 864 37.81 -23.65 -16.85
N MET A 865 38.92 -23.06 -17.32
CA MET A 865 40.11 -23.85 -17.68
C MET A 865 40.99 -24.19 -16.46
N ALA A 866 40.86 -23.46 -15.35
CA ALA A 866 41.65 -23.70 -14.13
C ALA A 866 41.14 -24.89 -13.28
N ASP A 867 39.88 -25.29 -13.42
CA ASP A 867 39.25 -26.39 -12.65
C ASP A 867 39.10 -27.71 -13.46
N SER A 868 40.02 -27.99 -14.39
CA SER A 868 40.00 -29.23 -15.16
C SER A 868 40.74 -30.37 -14.43
N PHE A 869 40.01 -31.17 -13.65
CA PHE A 869 40.39 -32.57 -13.37
C PHE A 869 40.15 -33.44 -14.62
N PRO A 870 40.98 -34.45 -14.89
CA PRO A 870 41.23 -34.94 -16.26
C PRO A 870 40.06 -35.74 -16.84
N ALA A 871 39.66 -35.33 -18.04
CA ALA A 871 38.72 -36.04 -18.90
C ALA A 871 39.38 -37.27 -19.55
N SER A 872 39.46 -38.38 -18.82
CA SER A 872 39.77 -39.70 -19.40
C SER A 872 38.64 -40.70 -19.08
N LYS A 873 37.43 -40.40 -19.55
CA LYS A 873 36.32 -41.34 -19.80
C LYS A 873 35.17 -40.48 -20.33
N TYR A 874 34.86 -40.63 -21.61
CA TYR A 874 33.56 -40.40 -22.29
C TYR A 874 33.84 -40.05 -23.76
N HIS A 875 34.14 -41.09 -24.54
CA HIS A 875 33.89 -41.08 -25.99
C HIS A 875 32.37 -41.11 -26.21
N ASN A 876 31.80 -39.96 -26.60
CA ASN A 876 30.71 -39.84 -27.58
C ASN A 876 30.25 -38.37 -27.63
N ALA A 877 30.90 -37.60 -28.48
CA ALA A 877 30.56 -36.22 -28.79
C ALA A 877 29.27 -36.16 -29.63
N ARG A 878 28.09 -36.09 -28.97
CA ARG A 878 26.83 -35.53 -29.51
C ARG A 878 25.69 -35.33 -28.49
N LYS A 879 25.97 -35.36 -27.18
CA LYS A 879 24.95 -35.19 -26.11
C LYS A 879 25.37 -34.23 -24.98
N LEU A 880 26.13 -33.19 -25.28
CA LEU A 880 26.58 -32.20 -24.28
C LEU A 880 25.85 -30.84 -24.34
N HIS A 881 24.63 -30.78 -24.88
CA HIS A 881 23.79 -29.57 -24.83
C HIS A 881 22.71 -29.60 -23.73
N THR A 882 22.70 -30.60 -22.85
CA THR A 882 21.61 -30.79 -21.86
C THR A 882 22.07 -31.00 -20.42
N ALA A 883 23.31 -30.65 -20.07
CA ALA A 883 23.86 -30.89 -18.72
C ALA A 883 24.46 -29.65 -18.05
N ILE A 884 24.06 -28.43 -18.42
CA ILE A 884 24.43 -27.20 -17.70
C ILE A 884 23.15 -26.53 -17.20
N GLY A 885 22.81 -26.86 -15.96
CA GLY A 885 22.05 -26.03 -15.04
C GLY A 885 22.38 -26.52 -13.63
N PRO A 886 22.42 -25.69 -12.57
CA PRO A 886 22.09 -24.26 -12.50
C PRO A 886 23.19 -23.46 -11.76
N CYS A 887 23.82 -22.48 -12.42
CA CYS A 887 24.38 -21.33 -11.70
C CYS A 887 23.33 -20.23 -11.78
N GLY A 888 22.45 -20.20 -10.77
CA GLY A 888 21.71 -18.99 -10.48
C GLY A 888 22.73 -17.90 -10.26
N CYS A 889 22.71 -16.87 -11.10
CA CYS A 889 23.35 -15.62 -10.80
C CYS A 889 22.66 -15.08 -9.53
N HIS A 890 23.28 -15.35 -8.39
CA HIS A 890 23.16 -14.51 -7.21
C HIS A 890 23.69 -13.13 -7.61
N LEU A 891 22.84 -12.33 -8.23
CA LEU A 891 23.00 -10.88 -8.35
C LEU A 891 22.07 -10.31 -7.29
N PHE A 892 22.72 -9.86 -6.21
CA PHE A 892 22.28 -9.20 -4.96
C PHE A 892 20.78 -9.04 -4.69
#